data_AF-A0A9P5SPH1-F1
#
_entry.id   AF-A0A9P5SPH1-F1
#
_cell.length_a   1.000
_cell.length_b   1.000
_cell.length_c   1.000
_cell.angle_alpha   90.00
_cell.angle_beta   90.00
_cell.angle_gamma   90.00
#
_symmetry.space_group_name_H-M   'P 1'
#
loop_
_entity.id
_entity.type
_entity.pdbx_description
1 polymer ?
#
loop_
_entity_poly.entity_id
_entity_poly.type
_entity_poly.pdbx_seq_one_letter_code
_entity_poly.pdbx_strand_id
1 'polypeptide(L)'
;MADTAFDFLGDAGMRAPDMTDAVARAGRLKQEEDAFAAAVSVWKSIQLPTIQQEMDTQSVELLEQQQNSLAGRKKLAELTREFKKVPDEEKLQQFKLLLKAYQGEIDAITKREKATSQAFLNVYNTLGQAPDPAKLLQVAVDHSTKLEEISSLQAENARLKEENTSLTKQATNLRAMSSNTTKLQQRLTRLETKQEENIQEKVKEKEQAFREEWEEKIRSGREREHTLQRQLNQANDQLKTLKHTNDSTQASLVDHSQKYEEEVVAKLAELDIVLLDYERANSRISELEGQNEMLRDQLEGNHGRSVDQERVASLEQTVENQDIELQNLTNTLDTLKSSTKKQLTQLERKISTLQREVQEKTEEIELTKRKLDQYKDYDTVKNELEVLKYIEFSGSRGDADDDWDDRVLTLASKNLEKPIEVLLMEKNRKLENELTELKVQHEAVSQEYETLKTRHEVSDRQLSSQMELIQRLEEDITRLNQSGSAVSGYHTHGAGNGYFAPGSNGPSTGHQHPTSPPFGQLAFSGEVVGGVTLGPVLPNTPRAPGFPSSASLSLDASTPTATTSSAEHSILPIVTSQRDRFRQRNSELEEQLRQQSEQISNLRNETRTLQQDNVKLYEKMKYMQSYRSGDDSSGSGVGAGYLGSAAPSAMVDFSSPFRSSGMTGRPTGGQHKKSDGDEIQMQGVDPTDRYRNIYEESMNPFEAFHKKEENRRFNSMTPADKVMLTMSRLVLTNKVTRVMLIAYTMGLHFLMVMMLYKMSLWEECRHDHETPNEAIPMMPMDD
;
A
#
# COMPACT_ATOMS: atom_id res chain seq x y z
N MET A 1 -14.93 19.42 19.52
CA MET A 1 -13.79 18.99 20.35
C MET A 1 -12.46 19.01 19.59
N ALA A 2 -12.27 19.96 18.66
CA ALA A 2 -11.02 20.12 17.89
C ALA A 2 -10.27 21.41 18.27
N ASP A 3 -10.95 22.38 18.91
CA ASP A 3 -10.33 23.65 19.31
C ASP A 3 -9.58 23.60 20.65
N THR A 4 -9.86 22.59 21.49
CA THR A 4 -9.18 22.43 22.80
C THR A 4 -7.83 21.73 22.69
N ALA A 5 -7.46 21.20 21.52
CA ALA A 5 -6.19 20.51 21.30
C ALA A 5 -5.05 21.45 20.87
N PHE A 6 -5.36 22.71 20.53
CA PHE A 6 -4.36 23.69 20.12
C PHE A 6 -3.80 24.51 21.30
N ASP A 7 -4.55 24.62 22.41
CA ASP A 7 -4.12 25.34 23.62
C ASP A 7 -3.16 24.53 24.51
N PHE A 8 -3.11 23.20 24.36
CA PHE A 8 -2.26 22.35 25.21
C PHE A 8 -0.82 22.20 24.71
N LEU A 9 -0.50 22.73 23.52
CA LEU A 9 0.86 22.74 22.94
C LEU A 9 1.56 24.10 23.06
N GLY A 10 0.92 25.09 23.72
CA GLY A 10 1.48 26.44 23.90
C GLY A 10 2.41 26.62 25.10
N ASP A 11 2.49 25.65 26.03
CA ASP A 11 3.13 25.86 27.35
C ASP A 11 4.38 24.99 27.60
N ALA A 12 4.87 24.28 26.59
CA ALA A 12 6.12 23.52 26.68
C ALA A 12 7.33 24.41 26.34
N GLY A 13 7.79 25.20 27.32
CA GLY A 13 9.21 25.40 27.60
C GLY A 13 10.06 26.14 26.57
N MET A 14 9.91 27.46 26.48
CA MET A 14 11.08 28.35 26.32
C MET A 14 11.32 29.07 27.64
N ARG A 15 11.96 28.38 28.59
CA ARG A 15 12.62 29.06 29.70
C ARG A 15 13.75 29.87 29.06
N ALA A 16 13.57 31.19 28.99
CA ALA A 16 14.59 32.10 28.49
C ALA A 16 15.93 31.76 29.16
N PRO A 17 17.04 31.68 28.41
CA PRO A 17 18.34 31.41 29.01
C PRO A 17 18.58 32.46 30.09
N ASP A 18 19.02 32.01 31.26
CA ASP A 18 19.26 32.84 32.43
C ASP A 18 20.27 33.95 32.07
N MET A 19 19.76 35.11 31.68
CA MET A 19 20.57 36.21 31.14
C MET A 19 21.53 36.75 32.21
N THR A 20 21.26 36.48 33.49
CA THR A 20 22.10 36.92 34.61
C THR A 20 23.46 36.22 34.60
N ASP A 21 23.49 34.93 34.30
CA ASP A 21 24.72 34.14 34.27
C ASP A 21 25.55 34.46 33.01
N ALA A 22 24.88 34.70 31.87
CA ALA A 22 25.53 35.13 30.64
C ALA A 22 26.20 36.52 30.77
N VAL A 23 25.53 37.47 31.44
CA VAL A 23 26.08 38.82 31.69
C VAL A 23 27.24 38.76 32.68
N ALA A 24 27.15 37.94 33.73
CA ALA A 24 28.25 37.74 34.67
C ALA A 24 29.49 37.12 34.00
N ARG A 25 29.29 36.15 33.10
CA ARG A 25 30.36 35.53 32.32
C ARG A 25 31.01 36.51 31.34
N ALA A 26 30.20 37.32 30.65
CA ALA A 26 30.68 38.36 29.75
C ALA A 26 31.51 39.44 30.47
N GLY A 27 31.09 39.84 31.68
CA GLY A 27 31.83 40.77 32.52
C GLY A 27 33.20 40.23 32.94
N ARG A 28 33.30 38.95 33.27
CA ARG A 28 34.54 38.29 33.70
C ARG A 28 35.55 38.17 32.55
N LEU A 29 35.08 37.78 31.36
CA LEU A 29 35.90 37.71 30.13
C LEU A 29 36.47 39.08 29.74
N LYS A 30 35.65 40.13 29.83
CA LYS A 30 36.09 41.49 29.52
C LYS A 30 37.20 41.96 30.47
N GLN A 31 37.10 41.59 31.74
CA GLN A 31 38.13 41.90 32.74
C GLN A 31 39.45 41.17 32.46
N GLU A 32 39.40 39.93 31.98
CA GLU A 32 40.56 39.15 31.54
C GLU A 32 41.19 39.73 30.26
N GLU A 33 40.38 40.16 29.29
CA GLU A 33 40.83 40.85 28.07
C GLU A 33 41.53 42.18 28.38
N ASP A 34 40.94 42.99 29.26
CA ASP A 34 41.51 44.27 29.69
C ASP A 34 42.86 44.06 30.42
N ALA A 35 42.94 43.03 31.27
CA ALA A 35 44.18 42.65 31.95
C ALA A 35 45.26 42.13 30.98
N PHE A 36 44.86 41.34 29.97
CA PHE A 36 45.76 40.86 28.91
C PHE A 36 46.29 42.01 28.06
N ALA A 37 45.42 42.93 27.63
CA ALA A 37 45.80 44.11 26.86
C ALA A 37 46.77 45.02 27.63
N ALA A 38 46.51 45.23 28.93
CA ALA A 38 47.41 45.98 29.81
C ALA A 38 48.78 45.31 29.93
N ALA A 39 48.83 43.99 30.10
CA ALA A 39 50.08 43.25 30.21
C ALA A 39 50.91 43.25 28.92
N VAL A 40 50.26 43.13 27.75
CA VAL A 40 50.92 43.27 26.43
C VAL A 40 51.52 44.67 26.26
N SER A 41 50.83 45.71 26.72
CA SER A 41 51.34 47.10 26.69
C SER A 41 52.62 47.24 27.53
N VAL A 42 52.67 46.63 28.73
CA VAL A 42 53.86 46.62 29.59
C VAL A 42 55.03 45.92 28.90
N TRP A 43 54.84 44.72 28.35
CA TRP A 43 55.89 43.99 27.61
C TRP A 43 56.39 44.76 26.37
N LYS A 44 55.50 45.49 25.69
CA LYS A 44 55.88 46.37 24.59
C LYS A 44 56.72 47.55 25.05
N SER A 45 56.44 48.11 26.23
CA SER A 45 57.19 49.23 26.80
C SER A 45 58.59 48.84 27.29
N ILE A 46 58.75 47.60 27.79
CA ILE A 46 60.02 47.05 28.28
C ILE A 46 61.06 46.95 27.16
N GLN A 47 60.64 46.69 25.92
CA GLN A 47 61.54 46.60 24.75
C GLN A 47 62.76 45.70 25.01
N LEU A 48 62.49 44.42 25.29
CA LEU A 48 63.54 43.41 25.54
C LEU A 48 64.75 43.47 24.59
N PRO A 49 64.57 43.66 23.27
CA PRO A 49 65.69 43.75 22.32
C PRO A 49 66.66 44.90 22.64
N THR A 50 66.14 46.03 23.10
CA THR A 50 66.95 47.21 23.47
C THR A 50 67.77 46.91 24.73
N ILE A 51 67.15 46.30 25.74
CA ILE A 51 67.84 45.89 26.97
C ILE A 51 68.92 44.85 26.68
N GLN A 52 68.64 43.90 25.78
CA GLN A 52 69.62 42.91 25.34
C GLN A 52 70.83 43.59 24.67
N GLN A 53 70.60 44.54 23.77
CA GLN A 53 71.67 45.29 23.11
C GLN A 53 72.50 46.14 24.10
N GLU A 54 71.86 46.78 25.07
CA GLU A 54 72.54 47.51 26.14
C GLU A 54 73.39 46.58 27.00
N MET A 55 72.88 45.39 27.32
CA MET A 55 73.61 44.38 28.10
C MET A 55 74.78 43.77 27.33
N ASP A 56 74.60 43.50 26.04
CA ASP A 56 75.68 43.03 25.17
C ASP A 56 76.80 44.06 25.13
N THR A 57 76.47 45.35 24.99
CA THR A 57 77.45 46.45 25.01
C THR A 57 78.19 46.52 26.36
N GLN A 58 77.45 46.51 27.47
CA GLN A 58 78.03 46.56 28.82
C GLN A 58 78.86 45.32 29.16
N SER A 59 78.52 44.14 28.61
CA SER A 59 79.30 42.91 28.81
C SER A 59 80.67 43.00 28.16
N VAL A 60 80.76 43.59 26.96
CA VAL A 60 82.02 43.86 26.26
C VAL A 60 82.87 44.86 27.04
N GLU A 61 82.27 45.96 27.50
CA GLU A 61 82.96 46.95 28.33
C GLU A 61 83.45 46.35 29.66
N LEU A 62 82.69 45.46 30.28
CA LEU A 62 83.08 44.77 31.52
C LEU A 62 84.29 43.86 31.30
N LEU A 63 84.31 43.12 30.19
CA LEU A 63 85.43 42.27 29.77
C LEU A 63 86.70 43.10 29.54
N GLU A 64 86.57 44.23 28.85
CA GLU A 64 87.68 45.15 28.61
C GLU A 64 88.19 45.76 29.93
N GLN A 65 87.29 46.21 30.82
CA GLN A 65 87.63 46.72 32.14
C GLN A 65 88.29 45.65 33.03
N GLN A 66 87.87 44.38 32.91
CA GLN A 66 88.53 43.26 33.59
C GLN A 66 89.96 43.04 33.09
N GLN A 67 90.17 43.07 31.77
CA GLN A 67 91.50 42.97 31.17
C GLN A 67 92.40 44.14 31.61
N ASN A 68 91.85 45.35 31.61
CA ASN A 68 92.54 46.56 32.05
C ASN A 68 92.91 46.51 33.54
N SER A 69 92.06 45.99 34.42
CA SER A 69 92.41 45.81 35.84
C SER A 69 93.49 44.74 36.07
N LEU A 70 93.49 43.67 35.27
CA LEU A 70 94.58 42.68 35.31
C LEU A 70 95.92 43.28 34.86
N ALA A 71 95.90 44.11 33.81
CA ALA A 71 97.07 44.83 33.33
C ALA A 71 97.54 45.89 34.34
N GLY A 72 96.61 46.66 34.92
CA GLY A 72 96.86 47.66 35.97
C GLY A 72 97.47 47.05 37.22
N ARG A 73 96.95 45.90 37.68
CA ARG A 73 97.53 45.13 38.80
C ARG A 73 98.97 44.67 38.53
N LYS A 74 99.26 44.17 37.33
CA LYS A 74 100.63 43.80 36.93
C LYS A 74 101.57 45.01 36.93
N LYS A 75 101.12 46.14 36.36
CA LYS A 75 101.86 47.40 36.33
C LYS A 75 102.14 47.95 37.74
N LEU A 76 101.17 47.87 38.65
CA LEU A 76 101.36 48.24 40.06
C LEU A 76 102.38 47.34 40.75
N ALA A 77 102.33 46.02 40.53
CA ALA A 77 103.31 45.11 41.09
C ALA A 77 104.73 45.42 40.60
N GLU A 78 104.90 45.78 39.32
CA GLU A 78 106.17 46.22 38.75
C GLU A 78 106.66 47.55 39.33
N LEU A 79 105.79 48.57 39.40
CA LEU A 79 106.12 49.87 40.00
C LEU A 79 106.49 49.74 41.49
N THR A 80 105.80 48.88 42.24
CA THR A 80 106.13 48.57 43.64
C THR A 80 107.47 47.85 43.75
N ARG A 81 107.80 46.96 42.80
CA ARG A 81 109.11 46.29 42.76
C ARG A 81 110.24 47.26 42.43
N GLU A 82 110.00 48.19 41.51
CA GLU A 82 110.98 49.18 41.08
C GLU A 82 111.21 50.26 42.14
N PHE A 83 110.14 50.73 42.80
CA PHE A 83 110.21 51.63 43.95
C PHE A 83 111.12 51.12 45.08
N LYS A 84 111.11 49.81 45.34
CA LYS A 84 112.00 49.19 46.35
C LYS A 84 113.49 49.35 46.03
N LYS A 85 113.87 49.58 44.77
CA LYS A 85 115.27 49.70 44.32
C LYS A 85 115.78 51.15 44.26
N VAL A 86 114.90 52.14 44.43
CA VAL A 86 115.24 53.56 44.34
C VAL A 86 116.08 54.00 45.56
N PRO A 87 117.11 54.85 45.43
CA PRO A 87 117.85 55.44 46.55
C PRO A 87 116.98 56.32 47.47
N ASP A 88 117.33 56.44 48.75
CA ASP A 88 116.48 57.09 49.77
C ASP A 88 116.18 58.56 49.47
N GLU A 89 117.08 59.27 48.78
CA GLU A 89 116.92 60.67 48.37
C GLU A 89 115.81 60.87 47.31
N GLU A 90 115.57 59.86 46.47
CA GLU A 90 114.58 59.88 45.37
C GLU A 90 113.26 59.17 45.73
N LYS A 91 113.25 58.35 46.79
CA LYS A 91 112.06 57.61 47.24
C LYS A 91 110.86 58.52 47.53
N LEU A 92 111.07 59.69 48.11
CA LEU A 92 109.95 60.60 48.42
C LEU A 92 109.20 61.07 47.15
N GLN A 93 109.90 61.24 46.04
CA GLN A 93 109.31 61.63 44.75
C GLN A 93 108.59 60.44 44.09
N GLN A 94 109.21 59.27 44.08
CA GLN A 94 108.63 58.05 43.50
C GLN A 94 107.45 57.50 44.32
N PHE A 95 107.43 57.71 45.63
CA PHE A 95 106.32 57.30 46.51
C PHE A 95 105.02 58.01 46.14
N LYS A 96 105.08 59.31 45.83
CA LYS A 96 103.91 60.07 45.38
C LYS A 96 103.34 59.52 44.07
N LEU A 97 104.22 59.11 43.14
CA LEU A 97 103.81 58.49 41.87
C LEU A 97 103.18 57.11 42.10
N LEU A 98 103.76 56.29 42.98
CA LEU A 98 103.25 54.96 43.31
C LEU A 98 101.89 55.03 44.01
N LEU A 99 101.74 55.92 44.99
CA LEU A 99 100.47 56.14 45.68
C LEU A 99 99.37 56.58 44.72
N LYS A 100 99.69 57.50 43.79
CA LYS A 100 98.75 57.95 42.76
C LYS A 100 98.37 56.83 41.80
N ALA A 101 99.28 55.91 41.49
CA ALA A 101 98.97 54.72 40.69
C ALA A 101 98.03 53.75 41.43
N TYR A 102 98.27 53.48 42.72
CA TYR A 102 97.38 52.64 43.54
C TYR A 102 96.00 53.27 43.68
N GLN A 103 95.93 54.59 43.92
CA GLN A 103 94.68 55.32 43.98
C GLN A 103 93.91 55.23 42.66
N GLY A 104 94.60 55.39 41.52
CA GLY A 104 93.98 55.25 40.19
C GLY A 104 93.39 53.86 39.93
N GLU A 105 94.03 52.78 40.38
CA GLU A 105 93.49 51.42 40.24
C GLU A 105 92.29 51.18 41.18
N ILE A 106 92.34 51.69 42.42
CA ILE A 106 91.21 51.60 43.35
C ILE A 106 90.00 52.35 42.78
N ASP A 107 90.20 53.58 42.28
CA ASP A 107 89.14 54.38 41.66
C ASP A 107 88.57 53.68 40.41
N ALA A 108 89.41 53.03 39.60
CA ALA A 108 88.98 52.26 38.44
C ALA A 108 88.13 51.03 38.84
N ILE A 109 88.53 50.31 39.89
CA ILE A 109 87.77 49.16 40.41
C ILE A 109 86.42 49.61 40.99
N THR A 110 86.38 50.68 41.78
CA THR A 110 85.14 51.23 42.35
C THR A 110 84.20 51.73 41.24
N LYS A 111 84.74 52.35 40.19
CA LYS A 111 83.94 52.77 39.02
C LYS A 111 83.33 51.57 38.29
N ARG A 112 84.10 50.49 38.10
CA ARG A 112 83.60 49.24 37.49
C ARG A 112 82.51 48.60 38.33
N GLU A 113 82.70 48.50 39.65
CA GLU A 113 81.69 47.94 40.56
C GLU A 113 80.38 48.73 40.51
N LYS A 114 80.47 50.06 40.52
CA LYS A 114 79.31 50.94 40.42
C LYS A 114 78.59 50.78 39.08
N ALA A 115 79.34 50.70 37.97
CA ALA A 115 78.78 50.49 36.63
C ALA A 115 78.06 49.13 36.53
N THR A 116 78.67 48.06 37.04
CA THR A 116 78.09 46.70 37.03
C THR A 116 76.85 46.61 37.91
N SER A 117 76.88 47.21 39.10
CA SER A 117 75.72 47.28 40.00
C SER A 117 74.58 48.10 39.39
N GLN A 118 74.89 49.21 38.72
CA GLN A 118 73.89 50.05 38.06
C GLN A 118 73.27 49.35 36.84
N ALA A 119 74.07 48.64 36.06
CA ALA A 119 73.61 47.79 34.95
C ALA A 119 72.64 46.70 35.42
N PHE A 120 73.01 45.97 36.47
CA PHE A 120 72.16 44.92 37.06
C PHE A 120 70.83 45.50 37.58
N LEU A 121 70.87 46.61 38.31
CA LEU A 121 69.66 47.25 38.84
C LEU A 121 68.75 47.79 37.73
N ASN A 122 69.30 48.26 36.61
CA ASN A 122 68.51 48.69 35.47
C ASN A 122 67.69 47.53 34.88
N VAL A 123 68.33 46.38 34.69
CA VAL A 123 67.67 45.16 34.19
C VAL A 123 66.66 44.62 35.20
N TYR A 124 67.04 44.56 36.48
CA TYR A 124 66.17 44.07 37.54
C TYR A 124 64.91 44.94 37.73
N ASN A 125 65.04 46.26 37.70
CA ASN A 125 63.88 47.15 37.84
C ASN A 125 62.94 47.06 36.63
N THR A 126 63.50 46.90 35.43
CA THR A 126 62.70 46.84 34.20
C THR A 126 61.99 45.49 34.04
N LEU A 127 62.65 44.37 34.38
CA LEU A 127 62.05 43.04 34.35
C LEU A 127 61.18 42.73 35.58
N GLY A 128 61.50 43.30 36.74
CA GLY A 128 60.75 43.09 37.98
C GLY A 128 59.35 43.71 37.97
N GLN A 129 59.12 44.71 37.11
CA GLN A 129 57.79 45.29 36.88
C GLN A 129 57.00 44.55 35.78
N ALA A 130 57.61 43.56 35.12
CA ALA A 130 56.97 42.82 34.04
C ALA A 130 56.01 41.76 34.60
N PRO A 131 54.76 41.69 34.10
CA PRO A 131 53.85 40.60 34.42
C PRO A 131 54.34 39.27 33.82
N ASP A 132 54.05 38.16 34.49
CA ASP A 132 54.48 36.81 34.09
C ASP A 132 54.07 36.46 32.64
N PRO A 133 55.03 36.20 31.73
CA PRO A 133 54.75 35.94 30.32
C PRO A 133 54.13 34.55 30.08
N ALA A 134 54.37 33.57 30.95
CA ALA A 134 53.84 32.22 30.78
C ALA A 134 52.31 32.20 30.89
N LYS A 135 51.76 32.97 31.83
CA LYS A 135 50.30 33.11 32.00
C LYS A 135 49.65 33.81 30.81
N LEU A 136 50.31 34.82 30.24
CA LEU A 136 49.80 35.52 29.05
C LEU A 136 49.75 34.60 27.84
N LEU A 137 50.80 33.81 27.61
CA LEU A 137 50.83 32.85 26.51
C LEU A 137 49.77 31.75 26.69
N GLN A 138 49.55 31.27 27.92
CA GLN A 138 48.49 30.30 28.21
C GLN A 138 47.10 30.88 27.89
N VAL A 139 46.80 32.10 28.34
CA VAL A 139 45.52 32.77 28.05
C VAL A 139 45.34 32.99 26.54
N ALA A 140 46.41 33.35 25.81
CA ALA A 140 46.36 33.53 24.37
C ALA A 140 46.07 32.20 23.62
N VAL A 141 46.68 31.09 24.07
CA VAL A 141 46.40 29.75 23.53
C VAL A 141 44.95 29.34 23.84
N ASP A 142 44.49 29.55 25.08
CA ASP A 142 43.12 29.25 25.48
C ASP A 142 42.09 30.12 24.73
N HIS A 143 42.42 31.36 24.39
CA HIS A 143 41.59 32.22 23.54
C HIS A 143 41.57 31.72 22.09
N SER A 144 42.70 31.24 21.56
CA SER A 144 42.78 30.67 20.22
C SER A 144 41.92 29.41 20.06
N THR A 145 41.96 28.51 21.04
CA THR A 145 41.13 27.29 21.03
C THR A 145 39.64 27.60 21.15
N LYS A 146 39.28 28.53 22.05
CA LYS A 146 37.91 29.04 22.16
C LYS A 146 37.42 29.70 20.87
N LEU A 147 38.29 30.41 20.14
CA LEU A 147 37.92 31.03 18.85
C LEU A 147 37.58 29.97 17.79
N GLU A 148 38.34 28.88 17.75
CA GLU A 148 38.09 27.75 16.85
C GLU A 148 36.77 27.02 17.20
N GLU A 149 36.49 26.82 18.50
CA GLU A 149 35.22 26.29 18.98
C GLU A 149 34.04 27.22 18.63
N ILE A 150 34.19 28.52 18.81
CA ILE A 150 33.14 29.50 18.43
C ILE A 150 32.91 29.46 16.92
N SER A 151 33.97 29.35 16.11
CA SER A 151 33.85 29.27 14.65
C SER A 151 33.13 27.98 14.21
N SER A 152 33.43 26.85 14.82
CA SER A 152 32.76 25.57 14.51
C SER A 152 31.28 25.60 14.92
N LEU A 153 30.97 26.13 16.11
CA LEU A 153 29.59 26.33 16.58
C LEU A 153 28.79 27.32 15.72
N GLN A 154 29.45 28.36 15.18
CA GLN A 154 28.84 29.28 14.22
C GLN A 154 28.52 28.60 12.88
N ALA A 155 29.43 27.77 12.37
CA ALA A 155 29.20 26.99 11.15
C ALA A 155 28.07 25.98 11.32
N GLU A 156 28.00 25.31 12.48
CA GLU A 156 26.90 24.41 12.82
C GLU A 156 25.57 25.15 12.93
N ASN A 157 25.54 26.31 13.59
CA ASN A 157 24.34 27.15 13.66
C ASN A 157 23.85 27.58 12.27
N ALA A 158 24.77 27.93 11.36
CA ALA A 158 24.41 28.27 9.99
C ALA A 158 23.79 27.06 9.26
N ARG A 159 24.39 25.88 9.40
CA ARG A 159 23.87 24.63 8.82
C ARG A 159 22.48 24.28 9.38
N LEU A 160 22.31 24.34 10.70
CA LEU A 160 21.03 24.07 11.37
C LEU A 160 19.94 25.07 10.97
N LYS A 161 20.30 26.33 10.73
CA LYS A 161 19.37 27.33 10.19
C LYS A 161 18.97 27.00 8.75
N GLU A 162 19.91 26.62 7.90
CA GLU A 162 19.60 26.22 6.52
C GLU A 162 18.69 24.98 6.49
N GLU A 163 19.01 23.97 7.30
CA GLU A 163 18.19 22.77 7.46
C GLU A 163 16.76 23.12 7.94
N ASN A 164 16.63 23.97 8.96
CA ASN A 164 15.32 24.44 9.41
C ASN A 164 14.55 25.18 8.30
N THR A 165 15.21 26.00 7.49
CA THR A 165 14.53 26.67 6.37
C THR A 165 14.10 25.67 5.30
N SER A 166 14.90 24.64 5.03
CA SER A 166 14.58 23.56 4.10
C SER A 166 13.39 22.74 4.59
N LEU A 167 13.41 22.31 5.86
CA LEU A 167 12.30 21.60 6.50
C LEU A 167 11.01 22.44 6.52
N THR A 168 11.11 23.74 6.77
CA THR A 168 9.96 24.66 6.72
C THR A 168 9.38 24.76 5.30
N LYS A 169 10.23 24.81 4.27
CA LYS A 169 9.79 24.77 2.85
C LYS A 169 9.13 23.44 2.50
N GLN A 170 9.67 22.31 2.98
CA GLN A 170 9.04 21.01 2.79
C GLN A 170 7.68 20.92 3.49
N ALA A 171 7.58 21.40 4.73
CA ALA A 171 6.33 21.42 5.48
C ALA A 171 5.25 22.30 4.81
N THR A 172 5.63 23.45 4.25
CA THR A 172 4.68 24.30 3.49
C THR A 172 4.24 23.66 2.18
N ASN A 173 5.14 22.98 1.45
CA ASN A 173 4.78 22.22 0.26
C ASN A 173 3.82 21.06 0.58
N LEU A 174 4.11 20.27 1.63
CA LEU A 174 3.23 19.19 2.07
C LEU A 174 1.84 19.71 2.48
N ARG A 175 1.75 20.86 3.15
CA ARG A 175 0.46 21.51 3.47
C ARG A 175 -0.29 21.93 2.20
N ALA A 176 0.39 22.50 1.21
CA ALA A 176 -0.22 22.88 -0.07
C ALA A 176 -0.73 21.64 -0.84
N MET A 177 0.06 20.56 -0.86
CA MET A 177 -0.32 19.30 -1.49
C MET A 177 -1.52 18.64 -0.79
N SER A 178 -1.56 18.65 0.56
CA SER A 178 -2.72 18.20 1.33
C SER A 178 -3.99 19.01 1.03
N SER A 179 -3.88 20.35 0.90
CA SER A 179 -5.00 21.21 0.48
C SER A 179 -5.50 20.88 -0.93
N ASN A 180 -4.60 20.51 -1.84
CA ASN A 180 -5.00 20.09 -3.19
C ASN A 180 -5.66 18.71 -3.18
N THR A 181 -5.13 17.75 -2.40
CA THR A 181 -5.72 16.42 -2.24
C THR A 181 -7.12 16.50 -1.67
N THR A 182 -7.35 17.33 -0.65
CA THR A 182 -8.69 17.53 -0.07
C THR A 182 -9.67 18.17 -1.05
N LYS A 183 -9.24 19.16 -1.85
CA LYS A 183 -10.07 19.72 -2.94
C LYS A 183 -10.40 18.69 -4.02
N LEU A 184 -9.44 17.84 -4.39
CA LEU A 184 -9.64 16.75 -5.35
C LEU A 184 -10.60 15.71 -4.80
N GLN A 185 -10.47 15.31 -3.54
CA GLN A 185 -11.40 14.41 -2.85
C GLN A 185 -12.82 15.00 -2.82
N GLN A 186 -12.99 16.28 -2.46
CA GLN A 186 -14.30 16.94 -2.49
C GLN A 186 -14.90 16.99 -3.89
N ARG A 187 -14.09 17.15 -4.94
CA ARG A 187 -14.56 17.12 -6.33
C ARG A 187 -14.95 15.72 -6.75
N LEU A 188 -14.20 14.70 -6.34
CA LEU A 188 -14.49 13.30 -6.61
C LEU A 188 -15.81 12.90 -5.96
N THR A 189 -15.98 13.16 -4.66
CA THR A 189 -17.23 12.85 -3.94
C THR A 189 -18.42 13.56 -4.57
N ARG A 190 -18.30 14.82 -4.96
CA ARG A 190 -19.37 15.54 -5.69
C ARG A 190 -19.72 14.92 -7.04
N LEU A 191 -18.73 14.39 -7.77
CA LEU A 191 -18.99 13.72 -9.04
C LEU A 191 -19.62 12.35 -8.83
N GLU A 192 -19.18 11.61 -7.83
CA GLU A 192 -19.74 10.33 -7.42
C GLU A 192 -21.20 10.50 -6.96
N THR A 193 -21.49 11.46 -6.08
CA THR A 193 -22.87 11.71 -5.64
C THR A 193 -23.77 12.13 -6.80
N LYS A 194 -23.28 13.00 -7.70
CA LYS A 194 -24.06 13.41 -8.88
C LYS A 194 -24.31 12.24 -9.83
N GLN A 195 -23.33 11.36 -10.00
CA GLN A 195 -23.49 10.16 -10.82
C GLN A 195 -24.48 9.20 -10.18
N GLU A 196 -24.40 9.00 -8.86
CA GLU A 196 -25.32 8.16 -8.09
C GLU A 196 -26.76 8.70 -8.16
N GLU A 197 -26.95 10.01 -7.99
CA GLU A 197 -28.26 10.68 -8.17
C GLU A 197 -28.84 10.42 -9.56
N ASN A 198 -28.02 10.52 -10.62
CA ASN A 198 -28.45 10.24 -11.99
C ASN A 198 -28.76 8.75 -12.21
N ILE A 199 -28.01 7.83 -11.56
CA ILE A 199 -28.29 6.39 -11.65
C ILE A 199 -29.63 6.13 -10.97
N GLN A 200 -29.86 6.68 -9.78
CA GLN A 200 -31.10 6.55 -9.05
C GLN A 200 -32.29 7.16 -9.80
N GLU A 201 -32.11 8.31 -10.46
CA GLU A 201 -33.14 8.92 -11.31
C GLU A 201 -33.51 7.98 -12.47
N LYS A 202 -32.52 7.48 -13.23
CA LYS A 202 -32.75 6.53 -14.32
C LYS A 202 -33.38 5.22 -13.87
N VAL A 203 -32.97 4.70 -12.71
CA VAL A 203 -33.58 3.50 -12.12
C VAL A 203 -35.04 3.77 -11.77
N LYS A 204 -35.35 4.88 -11.11
CA LYS A 204 -36.73 5.28 -10.79
C LYS A 204 -37.59 5.45 -12.04
N GLU A 205 -37.06 6.09 -13.08
CA GLU A 205 -37.75 6.23 -14.37
C GLU A 205 -38.04 4.86 -15.00
N LYS A 206 -37.06 3.93 -15.00
CA LYS A 206 -37.25 2.58 -15.55
C LYS A 206 -38.22 1.75 -14.74
N GLU A 207 -38.14 1.81 -13.42
CA GLU A 207 -39.11 1.16 -12.55
C GLU A 207 -40.52 1.72 -12.76
N GLN A 208 -40.67 3.03 -12.93
CA GLN A 208 -41.95 3.65 -13.21
C GLN A 208 -42.50 3.18 -14.57
N ALA A 209 -41.67 3.17 -15.62
CA ALA A 209 -42.07 2.67 -16.92
C ALA A 209 -42.53 1.20 -16.85
N PHE A 210 -41.80 0.35 -16.12
CA PHE A 210 -42.24 -1.04 -15.89
C PHE A 210 -43.54 -1.11 -15.10
N ARG A 211 -43.72 -0.30 -14.05
CA ARG A 211 -44.98 -0.24 -13.29
C ARG A 211 -46.15 0.12 -14.20
N GLU A 212 -45.99 1.14 -15.05
CA GLU A 212 -47.02 1.56 -16.00
C GLU A 212 -47.35 0.46 -17.02
N GLU A 213 -46.35 -0.23 -17.58
CA GLU A 213 -46.55 -1.37 -18.50
C GLU A 213 -47.30 -2.53 -17.81
N TRP A 214 -46.91 -2.85 -16.57
CA TRP A 214 -47.57 -3.89 -15.80
C TRP A 214 -49.01 -3.52 -15.43
N GLU A 215 -49.25 -2.27 -15.03
CA GLU A 215 -50.60 -1.77 -14.77
C GLU A 215 -51.47 -1.81 -16.01
N GLU A 216 -50.93 -1.47 -17.18
CA GLU A 216 -51.63 -1.59 -18.45
C GLU A 216 -51.94 -3.04 -18.81
N LYS A 217 -50.99 -3.95 -18.62
CA LYS A 217 -51.21 -5.38 -18.84
C LYS A 217 -52.27 -5.95 -17.91
N ILE A 218 -52.26 -5.54 -16.64
CA ILE A 218 -53.29 -5.92 -15.65
C ILE A 218 -54.65 -5.35 -16.06
N ARG A 219 -54.71 -4.07 -16.46
CA ARG A 219 -55.96 -3.41 -16.91
C ARG A 219 -56.56 -4.12 -18.11
N SER A 220 -55.74 -4.38 -19.13
CA SER A 220 -56.12 -5.14 -20.32
C SER A 220 -56.53 -6.57 -19.97
N GLY A 221 -55.86 -7.20 -19.00
CA GLY A 221 -56.25 -8.50 -18.44
C GLY A 221 -57.66 -8.48 -17.84
N ARG A 222 -57.93 -7.52 -16.96
CA ARG A 222 -59.25 -7.35 -16.32
C ARG A 222 -60.36 -7.05 -17.33
N GLU A 223 -60.10 -6.24 -18.35
CA GLU A 223 -61.08 -5.96 -19.41
C GLU A 223 -61.45 -7.21 -20.22
N ARG A 224 -60.44 -8.05 -20.53
CA ARG A 224 -60.68 -9.35 -21.17
C ARG A 224 -61.48 -10.28 -20.26
N GLU A 225 -61.11 -10.37 -18.98
CA GLU A 225 -61.84 -11.18 -17.99
C GLU A 225 -63.30 -10.74 -17.89
N HIS A 226 -63.56 -9.44 -17.77
CA HIS A 226 -64.91 -8.89 -17.73
C HIS A 226 -65.70 -9.20 -19.02
N THR A 227 -65.06 -9.14 -20.19
CA THR A 227 -65.70 -9.49 -21.47
C THR A 227 -66.05 -10.98 -21.54
N LEU A 228 -65.12 -11.85 -21.15
CA LEU A 228 -65.35 -13.30 -21.08
C LEU A 228 -66.44 -13.64 -20.07
N GLN A 229 -66.48 -12.96 -18.93
CA GLN A 229 -67.52 -13.15 -17.93
C GLN A 229 -68.89 -12.72 -18.46
N ARG A 230 -68.96 -11.64 -19.24
CA ARG A 230 -70.20 -11.22 -19.91
C ARG A 230 -70.65 -12.25 -20.97
N GLN A 231 -69.73 -12.81 -21.74
CA GLN A 231 -70.03 -13.89 -22.71
C GLN A 231 -70.50 -15.17 -22.01
N LEU A 232 -69.86 -15.55 -20.90
CA LEU A 232 -70.26 -16.70 -20.09
C LEU A 232 -71.67 -16.51 -19.52
N ASN A 233 -71.97 -15.32 -18.99
CA ASN A 233 -73.31 -15.00 -18.49
C ASN A 233 -74.35 -15.06 -19.61
N GLN A 234 -74.04 -14.52 -20.79
CA GLN A 234 -74.93 -14.60 -21.95
C GLN A 234 -75.18 -16.06 -22.40
N ALA A 235 -74.14 -16.89 -22.44
CA ALA A 235 -74.26 -18.31 -22.78
C ALA A 235 -75.06 -19.07 -21.72
N ASN A 236 -74.87 -18.75 -20.43
CA ASN A 236 -75.66 -19.32 -19.34
C ASN A 236 -77.14 -18.91 -19.44
N ASP A 237 -77.44 -17.66 -19.78
CA ASP A 237 -78.80 -17.19 -19.99
C ASP A 237 -79.46 -17.91 -21.18
N GLN A 238 -78.74 -18.08 -22.30
CA GLN A 238 -79.19 -18.87 -23.45
C GLN A 238 -79.43 -20.34 -23.09
N LEU A 239 -78.56 -20.95 -22.28
CA LEU A 239 -78.74 -22.32 -21.81
C LEU A 239 -79.94 -22.44 -20.88
N LYS A 240 -80.18 -21.43 -20.03
CA LYS A 240 -81.35 -21.36 -19.15
C LYS A 240 -82.63 -21.19 -19.95
N THR A 241 -82.66 -20.34 -20.98
CA THR A 241 -83.83 -20.21 -21.86
C THR A 241 -84.07 -21.48 -22.66
N LEU A 242 -83.04 -22.12 -23.22
CA LEU A 242 -83.15 -23.40 -23.91
C LEU A 242 -83.68 -24.51 -23.01
N LYS A 243 -83.20 -24.59 -21.76
CA LYS A 243 -83.75 -25.51 -20.75
C LYS A 243 -85.22 -25.22 -20.51
N HIS A 244 -85.60 -23.97 -20.27
CA HIS A 244 -86.99 -23.60 -20.07
C HIS A 244 -87.88 -23.94 -21.28
N THR A 245 -87.41 -23.69 -22.51
CA THR A 245 -88.13 -24.09 -23.72
C THR A 245 -88.23 -25.59 -23.85
N ASN A 246 -87.15 -26.33 -23.54
CA ASN A 246 -87.16 -27.79 -23.56
C ASN A 246 -88.16 -28.36 -22.55
N ASP A 247 -88.14 -27.86 -21.31
CA ASP A 247 -89.06 -28.24 -20.24
C ASP A 247 -90.51 -27.93 -20.66
N SER A 248 -90.75 -26.78 -21.28
CA SER A 248 -92.06 -26.40 -21.82
C SER A 248 -92.49 -27.33 -22.97
N THR A 249 -91.60 -27.64 -23.93
CA THR A 249 -91.93 -28.55 -25.04
C THR A 249 -92.15 -29.97 -24.56
N GLN A 250 -91.40 -30.42 -23.55
CA GLN A 250 -91.58 -31.72 -22.92
C GLN A 250 -92.92 -31.78 -22.19
N ALA A 251 -93.30 -30.72 -21.47
CA ALA A 251 -94.62 -30.61 -20.85
C ALA A 251 -95.75 -30.64 -21.90
N SER A 252 -95.62 -29.91 -23.01
CA SER A 252 -96.59 -29.96 -24.11
C SER A 252 -96.66 -31.32 -24.81
N LEU A 253 -95.53 -32.02 -24.95
CA LEU A 253 -95.50 -33.38 -25.52
C LEU A 253 -96.21 -34.37 -24.59
N VAL A 254 -96.00 -34.27 -23.28
CA VAL A 254 -96.72 -35.08 -22.29
C VAL A 254 -98.23 -34.77 -22.33
N ASP A 255 -98.61 -33.50 -22.40
CA ASP A 255 -100.03 -33.09 -22.55
C ASP A 255 -100.65 -33.64 -23.85
N HIS A 256 -99.94 -33.60 -24.98
CA HIS A 256 -100.40 -34.22 -26.24
C HIS A 256 -100.44 -35.75 -26.16
N SER A 257 -99.47 -36.38 -25.50
CA SER A 257 -99.47 -37.83 -25.25
C SER A 257 -100.68 -38.23 -24.43
N GLN A 258 -100.98 -37.48 -23.35
CA GLN A 258 -102.14 -37.71 -22.51
C GLN A 258 -103.45 -37.51 -23.29
N LYS A 259 -103.57 -36.44 -24.08
CA LYS A 259 -104.74 -36.23 -24.96
C LYS A 259 -104.91 -37.33 -26.00
N TYR A 260 -103.82 -37.83 -26.57
CA TYR A 260 -103.85 -38.96 -27.50
C TYR A 260 -104.28 -40.24 -26.80
N GLU A 261 -103.78 -40.52 -25.59
CA GLU A 261 -104.25 -41.63 -24.76
C GLU A 261 -105.73 -41.49 -24.41
N GLU A 262 -106.20 -40.29 -24.04
CA GLU A 262 -107.62 -40.00 -23.80
C GLU A 262 -108.47 -40.21 -25.07
N GLU A 263 -107.99 -39.76 -26.24
CA GLU A 263 -108.66 -39.99 -27.54
C GLU A 263 -108.71 -41.48 -27.88
N VAL A 264 -107.61 -42.23 -27.68
CA VAL A 264 -107.55 -43.68 -27.87
C VAL A 264 -108.54 -44.38 -26.94
N VAL A 265 -108.60 -43.99 -25.66
CA VAL A 265 -109.57 -44.53 -24.70
C VAL A 265 -111.01 -44.20 -25.12
N ALA A 266 -111.28 -42.97 -25.57
CA ALA A 266 -112.59 -42.58 -26.09
C ALA A 266 -112.96 -43.40 -27.34
N LYS A 267 -112.02 -43.60 -28.27
CA LYS A 267 -112.20 -44.45 -29.46
C LYS A 267 -112.39 -45.91 -29.11
N LEU A 268 -111.70 -46.43 -28.10
CA LEU A 268 -111.91 -47.77 -27.58
C LEU A 268 -113.31 -47.91 -26.95
N ALA A 269 -113.78 -46.91 -26.21
CA ALA A 269 -115.15 -46.91 -25.67
C ALA A 269 -116.21 -46.80 -26.78
N GLU A 270 -116.00 -45.95 -27.79
CA GLU A 270 -116.83 -45.92 -29.00
C GLU A 270 -116.83 -47.28 -29.71
N LEU A 271 -115.66 -47.92 -29.85
CA LEU A 271 -115.53 -49.25 -30.42
C LEU A 271 -116.25 -50.29 -29.57
N ASP A 272 -116.22 -50.21 -28.25
CA ASP A 272 -116.92 -51.14 -27.35
C ASP A 272 -118.45 -50.98 -27.49
N ILE A 273 -118.95 -49.74 -27.63
CA ILE A 273 -120.36 -49.48 -27.95
C ILE A 273 -120.70 -50.04 -29.33
N VAL A 274 -119.85 -49.83 -30.34
CA VAL A 274 -120.04 -50.37 -31.69
C VAL A 274 -119.93 -51.90 -31.68
N LEU A 275 -119.08 -52.50 -30.84
CA LEU A 275 -118.97 -53.95 -30.66
C LEU A 275 -120.24 -54.49 -30.01
N LEU A 276 -120.80 -53.81 -29.01
CA LEU A 276 -122.09 -54.18 -28.42
C LEU A 276 -123.23 -54.05 -29.44
N ASP A 277 -123.25 -52.99 -30.23
CA ASP A 277 -124.21 -52.82 -31.33
C ASP A 277 -123.97 -53.85 -32.44
N TYR A 278 -122.71 -54.22 -32.70
CA TYR A 278 -122.31 -55.28 -33.63
C TYR A 278 -122.67 -56.65 -33.10
N GLU A 279 -122.57 -56.95 -31.80
CA GLU A 279 -123.03 -58.20 -31.19
C GLU A 279 -124.56 -58.29 -31.21
N ARG A 280 -125.25 -57.17 -31.00
CA ARG A 280 -126.70 -57.06 -31.16
C ARG A 280 -127.11 -57.24 -32.62
N ALA A 281 -126.37 -56.62 -33.54
CA ALA A 281 -126.56 -56.78 -34.98
C ALA A 281 -126.18 -58.18 -35.45
N ASN A 282 -125.15 -58.82 -34.91
CA ASN A 282 -124.73 -60.19 -35.18
C ASN A 282 -125.69 -61.21 -34.59
N SER A 283 -126.33 -60.93 -33.47
CA SER A 283 -127.44 -61.76 -33.00
C SER A 283 -128.59 -61.71 -34.02
N ARG A 284 -128.86 -60.53 -34.59
CA ARG A 284 -129.87 -60.33 -35.63
C ARG A 284 -129.44 -60.82 -37.02
N ILE A 285 -128.15 -60.74 -37.32
CA ILE A 285 -127.53 -61.22 -38.55
C ILE A 285 -127.38 -62.73 -38.47
N SER A 286 -127.08 -63.36 -37.34
CA SER A 286 -127.17 -64.83 -37.16
C SER A 286 -128.59 -65.34 -37.39
N GLU A 287 -129.60 -64.59 -36.94
CA GLU A 287 -131.02 -64.85 -37.23
C GLU A 287 -131.35 -64.67 -38.74
N LEU A 288 -130.65 -63.76 -39.44
CA LEU A 288 -130.78 -63.49 -40.88
C LEU A 288 -129.76 -64.25 -41.76
N GLU A 289 -128.74 -64.88 -41.19
CA GLU A 289 -127.66 -65.69 -41.80
C GLU A 289 -128.08 -67.14 -41.77
N GLY A 290 -128.80 -67.59 -40.74
CA GLY A 290 -129.66 -68.79 -40.90
C GLY A 290 -130.61 -68.68 -42.10
N GLN A 291 -130.93 -67.45 -42.55
CA GLN A 291 -131.76 -67.17 -43.72
C GLN A 291 -130.96 -66.77 -44.98
N ASN A 292 -129.69 -66.36 -44.88
CA ASN A 292 -128.83 -65.94 -46.00
C ASN A 292 -127.69 -66.91 -46.32
N GLU A 293 -127.33 -67.83 -45.44
CA GLU A 293 -126.46 -68.99 -45.71
C GLU A 293 -127.14 -69.95 -46.69
N MET A 294 -128.48 -69.93 -46.74
CA MET A 294 -129.27 -70.57 -47.80
C MET A 294 -129.18 -69.84 -49.16
N LEU A 295 -128.61 -68.62 -49.22
CA LEU A 295 -128.57 -67.75 -50.41
C LEU A 295 -127.17 -67.23 -50.80
N ARG A 296 -126.13 -67.44 -49.98
CA ARG A 296 -124.74 -67.00 -50.22
C ARG A 296 -123.76 -68.10 -50.65
N ASP A 297 -124.20 -69.37 -50.65
CA ASP A 297 -123.57 -70.44 -51.44
C ASP A 297 -123.58 -70.16 -52.96
N GLN A 298 -124.19 -69.04 -53.40
CA GLN A 298 -124.36 -68.69 -54.80
C GLN A 298 -123.39 -67.63 -55.34
N LEU A 299 -122.51 -67.00 -54.54
CA LEU A 299 -121.73 -65.87 -55.07
C LEU A 299 -120.35 -65.62 -54.42
N GLU A 300 -119.47 -66.61 -54.40
CA GLU A 300 -118.02 -66.37 -54.36
C GLU A 300 -117.48 -66.12 -55.78
N GLY A 301 -116.69 -65.07 -55.97
CA GLY A 301 -115.92 -64.90 -57.21
C GLY A 301 -115.27 -63.53 -57.44
N ASN A 302 -114.11 -63.31 -56.81
CA ASN A 302 -112.88 -62.70 -57.36
C ASN A 302 -112.86 -61.26 -57.94
N HIS A 303 -111.91 -60.40 -57.50
CA HIS A 303 -110.54 -60.21 -58.06
C HIS A 303 -109.89 -58.87 -57.62
N GLY A 304 -108.55 -58.80 -57.56
CA GLY A 304 -107.76 -57.65 -57.06
C GLY A 304 -106.88 -56.89 -58.09
N ARG A 305 -105.75 -56.35 -57.58
CA ARG A 305 -104.60 -55.57 -58.19
C ARG A 305 -104.78 -54.04 -58.27
N SER A 306 -103.77 -53.15 -58.26
CA SER A 306 -102.30 -53.09 -58.02
C SER A 306 -101.89 -51.61 -58.33
N VAL A 307 -100.93 -50.99 -57.61
CA VAL A 307 -100.27 -49.72 -58.02
C VAL A 307 -98.81 -49.72 -57.55
N ASP A 308 -97.84 -49.88 -58.47
CA ASP A 308 -96.39 -49.77 -58.20
C ASP A 308 -95.65 -49.16 -59.40
N GLN A 309 -95.91 -47.89 -59.70
CA GLN A 309 -95.14 -47.18 -60.75
C GLN A 309 -94.77 -45.74 -60.42
N GLU A 310 -95.44 -45.10 -59.45
CA GLU A 310 -95.16 -43.72 -59.02
C GLU A 310 -94.01 -43.63 -57.99
N ARG A 311 -93.81 -44.69 -57.20
CA ARG A 311 -92.81 -44.77 -56.13
C ARG A 311 -91.36 -44.89 -56.63
N VAL A 312 -91.17 -45.33 -57.88
CA VAL A 312 -89.84 -45.53 -58.47
C VAL A 312 -89.22 -44.19 -58.88
N ALA A 313 -90.01 -43.27 -59.45
CA ALA A 313 -89.50 -41.97 -59.92
C ALA A 313 -89.05 -41.04 -58.79
N SER A 314 -89.74 -41.06 -57.65
CA SER A 314 -89.35 -40.24 -56.48
C SER A 314 -88.04 -40.69 -55.85
N LEU A 315 -87.70 -41.98 -55.95
CA LEU A 315 -86.49 -42.54 -55.35
C LEU A 315 -85.23 -42.17 -56.15
N GLU A 316 -85.33 -42.07 -57.49
CA GLU A 316 -84.19 -41.68 -58.33
C GLU A 316 -83.76 -40.22 -58.07
N GLN A 317 -84.71 -39.29 -57.93
CA GLN A 317 -84.40 -37.89 -57.63
C GLN A 317 -83.77 -37.69 -56.25
N THR A 318 -84.12 -38.51 -55.26
CA THR A 318 -83.49 -38.45 -53.93
C THR A 318 -82.05 -38.94 -53.93
N VAL A 319 -81.71 -39.90 -54.79
CA VAL A 319 -80.34 -40.44 -54.90
C VAL A 319 -79.38 -39.38 -55.47
N GLU A 320 -79.81 -38.66 -56.51
CA GLU A 320 -78.97 -37.61 -57.13
C GLU A 320 -78.67 -36.45 -56.16
N ASN A 321 -79.67 -36.05 -55.36
CA ASN A 321 -79.46 -35.03 -54.32
C ASN A 321 -78.50 -35.51 -53.21
N GLN A 322 -78.57 -36.79 -52.83
CA GLN A 322 -77.66 -37.38 -51.85
C GLN A 322 -76.22 -37.47 -52.37
N ASP A 323 -76.02 -37.74 -53.66
CA ASP A 323 -74.68 -37.79 -54.25
C ASP A 323 -74.00 -36.41 -54.27
N ILE A 324 -74.74 -35.33 -54.54
CA ILE A 324 -74.22 -33.95 -54.48
C ILE A 324 -73.85 -33.59 -53.03
N GLU A 325 -74.67 -34.00 -52.05
CA GLU A 325 -74.39 -33.77 -50.64
C GLU A 325 -73.13 -34.53 -50.18
N LEU A 326 -72.96 -35.79 -50.59
CA LEU A 326 -71.76 -36.59 -50.33
C LEU A 326 -70.49 -35.94 -50.92
N GLN A 327 -70.59 -35.33 -52.10
CA GLN A 327 -69.47 -34.65 -52.73
C GLN A 327 -69.06 -33.37 -51.97
N ASN A 328 -70.04 -32.60 -51.49
CA ASN A 328 -69.79 -31.42 -50.65
C ASN A 328 -69.20 -31.81 -49.28
N LEU A 329 -69.72 -32.87 -48.65
CA LEU A 329 -69.17 -33.44 -47.42
C LEU A 329 -67.72 -33.91 -47.62
N THR A 330 -67.40 -34.51 -48.76
CA THR A 330 -66.03 -34.97 -49.07
C THR A 330 -65.06 -33.79 -49.19
N ASN A 331 -65.45 -32.72 -49.89
CA ASN A 331 -64.62 -31.53 -50.04
C ASN A 331 -64.40 -30.78 -48.71
N THR A 332 -65.43 -30.68 -47.88
CA THR A 332 -65.28 -30.09 -46.52
C THR A 332 -64.38 -30.95 -45.65
N LEU A 333 -64.49 -32.27 -45.74
CA LEU A 333 -63.65 -33.21 -45.01
C LEU A 333 -62.16 -33.12 -45.44
N ASP A 334 -61.89 -32.95 -46.73
CA ASP A 334 -60.51 -32.79 -47.24
C ASP A 334 -59.89 -31.44 -46.88
N THR A 335 -60.67 -30.35 -46.90
CA THR A 335 -60.20 -29.05 -46.43
C THR A 335 -59.91 -29.05 -44.92
N LEU A 336 -60.78 -29.67 -44.12
CA LEU A 336 -60.56 -29.88 -42.68
C LEU A 336 -59.30 -30.71 -42.44
N LYS A 337 -59.11 -31.85 -43.13
CA LYS A 337 -57.90 -32.67 -43.04
C LYS A 337 -56.62 -31.88 -43.36
N SER A 338 -56.64 -31.08 -44.42
CA SER A 338 -55.51 -30.24 -44.81
C SER A 338 -55.19 -29.18 -43.76
N SER A 339 -56.22 -28.54 -43.20
CA SER A 339 -56.08 -27.57 -42.10
C SER A 339 -55.49 -28.20 -40.84
N THR A 340 -56.03 -29.34 -40.40
CA THR A 340 -55.52 -30.09 -39.24
C THR A 340 -54.08 -30.54 -39.44
N LYS A 341 -53.72 -31.01 -40.65
CA LYS A 341 -52.34 -31.40 -40.97
C LYS A 341 -51.38 -30.21 -40.88
N LYS A 342 -51.78 -29.02 -41.38
CA LYS A 342 -50.97 -27.80 -41.23
C LYS A 342 -50.78 -27.42 -39.76
N GLN A 343 -51.85 -27.45 -38.96
CA GLN A 343 -51.76 -27.20 -37.52
C GLN A 343 -50.86 -28.20 -36.80
N LEU A 344 -50.96 -29.49 -37.15
CA LEU A 344 -50.12 -30.56 -36.58
C LEU A 344 -48.63 -30.29 -36.89
N THR A 345 -48.28 -30.00 -38.15
CA THR A 345 -46.89 -29.68 -38.52
C THR A 345 -46.38 -28.39 -37.85
N GLN A 346 -47.24 -27.41 -37.60
CA GLN A 346 -46.87 -26.19 -36.88
C GLN A 346 -46.63 -26.47 -35.38
N LEU A 347 -47.46 -27.32 -34.77
CA LEU A 347 -47.28 -27.77 -33.39
C LEU A 347 -46.03 -28.63 -33.24
N GLU A 348 -45.74 -29.54 -34.16
CA GLU A 348 -44.49 -30.32 -34.17
C GLU A 348 -43.25 -29.43 -34.23
N ARG A 349 -43.26 -28.40 -35.09
CA ARG A 349 -42.15 -27.42 -35.13
C ARG A 349 -42.00 -26.67 -33.82
N LYS A 350 -43.12 -26.23 -33.20
CA LYS A 350 -43.11 -25.56 -31.89
C LYS A 350 -42.59 -26.47 -30.78
N ILE A 351 -43.00 -27.75 -30.79
CA ILE A 351 -42.52 -28.76 -29.84
C ILE A 351 -41.01 -28.92 -30.01
N SER A 352 -40.52 -29.04 -31.23
CA SER A 352 -39.08 -29.17 -31.51
C SER A 352 -38.28 -27.93 -31.04
N THR A 353 -38.79 -26.71 -31.26
CA THR A 353 -38.12 -25.49 -30.78
C THR A 353 -38.10 -25.40 -29.26
N LEU A 354 -39.23 -25.72 -28.61
CA LEU A 354 -39.33 -25.72 -27.15
C LEU A 354 -38.46 -26.81 -26.52
N GLN A 355 -38.38 -28.00 -27.13
CA GLN A 355 -37.47 -29.06 -26.69
C GLN A 355 -36.00 -28.61 -26.73
N ARG A 356 -35.59 -27.89 -27.79
CA ARG A 356 -34.23 -27.35 -27.89
C ARG A 356 -33.95 -26.29 -26.83
N GLU A 357 -34.91 -25.40 -26.57
CA GLU A 357 -34.79 -24.36 -25.54
C GLU A 357 -34.72 -24.96 -24.13
N VAL A 358 -35.53 -26.00 -23.85
CA VAL A 358 -35.45 -26.75 -22.59
C VAL A 358 -34.09 -27.40 -22.43
N GLN A 359 -33.52 -27.99 -23.49
CA GLN A 359 -32.19 -28.59 -23.43
C GLN A 359 -31.10 -27.54 -23.14
N GLU A 360 -31.11 -26.41 -23.84
CA GLU A 360 -30.16 -25.31 -23.65
C GLU A 360 -30.24 -24.75 -22.22
N LYS A 361 -31.45 -24.54 -21.70
CA LYS A 361 -31.66 -24.11 -20.31
C LYS A 361 -31.23 -25.15 -19.29
N THR A 362 -31.39 -26.43 -19.60
CA THR A 362 -30.91 -27.52 -18.73
C THR A 362 -29.39 -27.53 -18.66
N GLU A 363 -28.70 -27.36 -19.79
CA GLU A 363 -27.24 -27.25 -19.84
C GLU A 363 -26.74 -26.01 -19.08
N GLU A 364 -27.42 -24.86 -19.20
CA GLU A 364 -27.13 -23.64 -18.45
C GLU A 364 -27.31 -23.83 -16.93
N ILE A 365 -28.37 -24.52 -16.52
CA ILE A 365 -28.60 -24.89 -15.11
C ILE A 365 -27.49 -25.81 -14.60
N GLU A 366 -27.07 -26.82 -15.37
CA GLU A 366 -25.97 -27.69 -14.98
C GLU A 366 -24.63 -26.97 -14.87
N LEU A 367 -24.35 -26.02 -15.77
CA LEU A 367 -23.17 -25.15 -15.69
C LEU A 367 -23.22 -24.26 -14.44
N THR A 368 -24.38 -23.70 -14.14
CA THR A 368 -24.57 -22.85 -12.95
C THR A 368 -24.47 -23.66 -11.66
N LYS A 369 -25.01 -24.89 -11.63
CA LYS A 369 -24.84 -25.83 -10.51
C LYS A 369 -23.38 -26.21 -10.31
N ARG A 370 -22.63 -26.48 -11.38
CA ARG A 370 -21.18 -26.75 -11.30
C ARG A 370 -20.40 -25.55 -10.76
N LYS A 371 -20.75 -24.33 -11.19
CA LYS A 371 -20.15 -23.11 -10.62
C LYS A 371 -20.51 -22.94 -9.14
N LEU A 372 -21.76 -23.15 -8.76
CA LEU A 372 -22.19 -23.09 -7.36
C LEU A 372 -21.44 -24.12 -6.50
N ASP A 373 -21.24 -25.33 -7.02
CA ASP A 373 -20.45 -26.37 -6.37
C ASP A 373 -18.98 -25.98 -6.19
N GLN A 374 -18.39 -25.24 -7.14
CA GLN A 374 -17.04 -24.67 -7.01
C GLN A 374 -16.94 -23.57 -5.94
N TYR A 375 -18.05 -22.97 -5.52
CA TYR A 375 -18.10 -21.94 -4.47
C TYR A 375 -18.58 -22.48 -3.12
N LYS A 376 -18.76 -23.80 -2.97
CA LYS A 376 -19.20 -24.42 -1.70
C LYS A 376 -18.15 -24.35 -0.59
N ASP A 377 -16.88 -24.16 -0.95
CA ASP A 377 -15.76 -23.99 -0.04
C ASP A 377 -15.68 -22.59 0.57
N TYR A 378 -16.54 -21.65 0.14
CA TYR A 378 -16.55 -20.28 0.65
C TYR A 378 -16.75 -20.21 2.17
N ASP A 379 -17.61 -21.05 2.74
CA ASP A 379 -17.81 -21.09 4.20
C ASP A 379 -16.58 -21.65 4.93
N THR A 380 -15.87 -22.60 4.32
CA THR A 380 -14.60 -23.12 4.87
C THR A 380 -13.50 -22.06 4.82
N VAL A 381 -13.34 -21.38 3.67
CA VAL A 381 -12.37 -20.28 3.52
C VAL A 381 -12.73 -19.10 4.43
N LYS A 382 -14.02 -18.81 4.61
CA LYS A 382 -14.50 -17.80 5.55
C LYS A 382 -14.20 -18.19 6.99
N ASN A 383 -14.43 -19.44 7.38
CA ASN A 383 -14.10 -19.93 8.72
C ASN A 383 -12.59 -19.92 8.97
N GLU A 384 -11.77 -20.34 8.00
CA GLU A 384 -10.31 -20.27 8.07
C GLU A 384 -9.82 -18.81 8.16
N LEU A 385 -10.44 -17.89 7.42
CA LEU A 385 -10.16 -16.45 7.48
C LEU A 385 -10.63 -15.84 8.81
N GLU A 386 -11.75 -16.31 9.37
CA GLU A 386 -12.25 -15.90 10.68
C GLU A 386 -11.34 -16.41 11.82
N VAL A 387 -10.82 -17.63 11.71
CA VAL A 387 -9.82 -18.19 12.62
C VAL A 387 -8.50 -17.43 12.50
N LEU A 388 -8.04 -17.11 11.28
CA LEU A 388 -6.84 -16.29 11.04
C LEU A 388 -7.01 -14.87 11.58
N LYS A 389 -8.16 -14.25 11.34
CA LYS A 389 -8.51 -12.94 11.91
C LYS A 389 -8.53 -13.01 13.43
N TYR A 390 -9.13 -14.04 14.02
CA TYR A 390 -9.11 -14.20 15.47
C TYR A 390 -7.70 -14.39 15.99
N ILE A 391 -6.86 -15.22 15.39
CA ILE A 391 -5.47 -15.44 15.82
C ILE A 391 -4.62 -14.16 15.70
N GLU A 392 -4.79 -13.39 14.61
CA GLU A 392 -4.05 -12.15 14.35
C GLU A 392 -4.47 -10.99 15.26
N PHE A 393 -5.72 -10.99 15.73
CA PHE A 393 -6.26 -9.95 16.62
C PHE A 393 -6.39 -10.39 18.10
N SER A 394 -6.31 -11.69 18.41
CA SER A 394 -6.33 -12.24 19.79
C SER A 394 -4.94 -12.64 20.31
N GLY A 395 -3.90 -12.60 19.47
CA GLY A 395 -2.51 -12.93 19.79
C GLY A 395 -1.79 -12.03 20.80
N SER A 396 -2.49 -11.52 21.82
CA SER A 396 -1.87 -10.94 23.02
C SER A 396 -2.81 -11.02 24.23
N ARG A 397 -3.45 -12.18 24.45
CA ARG A 397 -4.08 -12.49 25.73
C ARG A 397 -3.26 -13.58 26.42
N GLY A 398 -2.14 -13.14 27.01
CA GLY A 398 -1.38 -13.96 27.95
C GLY A 398 -2.11 -14.03 29.29
N ASP A 399 -3.23 -14.74 29.32
CA ASP A 399 -3.87 -15.18 30.55
C ASP A 399 -4.23 -16.64 30.36
N ALA A 400 -3.35 -17.49 30.89
CA ALA A 400 -3.47 -18.93 30.84
C ALA A 400 -4.38 -19.37 31.99
N ASP A 401 -5.68 -19.43 31.75
CA ASP A 401 -6.62 -20.15 32.60
C ASP A 401 -7.58 -20.99 31.73
N ASP A 402 -7.72 -22.25 32.13
CA ASP A 402 -8.33 -23.40 31.44
C ASP A 402 -9.84 -23.28 31.18
N ASP A 403 -10.27 -22.63 30.08
CA ASP A 403 -11.63 -22.84 29.54
C ASP A 403 -11.72 -22.50 28.05
N TRP A 404 -11.27 -23.43 27.19
CA TRP A 404 -11.07 -23.18 25.76
C TRP A 404 -12.29 -23.47 24.86
N ASP A 405 -13.36 -24.07 25.39
CA ASP A 405 -14.36 -24.72 24.51
C ASP A 405 -15.69 -23.97 24.28
N ASP A 406 -16.11 -23.01 25.11
CA ASP A 406 -17.46 -22.39 24.94
C ASP A 406 -17.48 -20.85 24.89
N ARG A 407 -16.43 -20.20 25.41
CA ARG A 407 -16.30 -18.73 25.42
C ARG A 407 -15.77 -18.15 24.12
N VAL A 408 -15.00 -18.92 23.36
CA VAL A 408 -14.34 -18.46 22.11
C VAL A 408 -15.37 -18.24 20.99
N LEU A 409 -16.34 -19.14 20.84
CA LEU A 409 -17.42 -18.99 19.85
C LEU A 409 -18.36 -17.80 20.16
N THR A 410 -18.64 -17.60 21.45
CA THR A 410 -19.55 -16.56 21.94
C THR A 410 -18.91 -15.15 21.89
N LEU A 411 -17.61 -15.06 22.15
CA LEU A 411 -16.85 -13.80 22.05
C LEU A 411 -16.46 -13.46 20.60
N ALA A 412 -16.25 -14.45 19.73
CA ALA A 412 -16.10 -14.24 18.30
C ALA A 412 -17.37 -13.61 17.71
N SER A 413 -18.56 -14.13 18.04
CA SER A 413 -19.84 -13.57 17.58
C SER A 413 -20.09 -12.14 18.08
N LYS A 414 -19.68 -11.79 19.31
CA LYS A 414 -19.87 -10.43 19.87
C LYS A 414 -18.84 -9.39 19.40
N ASN A 415 -17.63 -9.80 19.03
CA ASN A 415 -16.63 -8.88 18.49
C ASN A 415 -16.69 -8.72 16.96
N LEU A 416 -17.52 -9.50 16.26
CA LEU A 416 -17.74 -9.39 14.81
C LEU A 416 -18.62 -8.21 14.39
N GLU A 417 -19.37 -7.57 15.31
CA GLU A 417 -20.14 -6.35 15.01
C GLU A 417 -19.27 -5.09 14.98
N LYS A 418 -18.01 -5.17 15.41
CA LYS A 418 -17.11 -4.01 15.42
C LYS A 418 -16.36 -3.91 14.09
N PRO A 419 -16.47 -2.77 13.37
CA PRO A 419 -15.74 -2.56 12.13
C PRO A 419 -14.23 -2.69 12.36
N ILE A 420 -13.51 -3.14 11.34
CA ILE A 420 -12.08 -3.43 11.40
C ILE A 420 -11.27 -2.21 11.86
N GLU A 421 -11.73 -1.00 11.50
CA GLU A 421 -11.17 0.27 11.96
C GLU A 421 -11.18 0.43 13.48
N VAL A 422 -12.21 -0.07 14.16
CA VAL A 422 -12.33 0.04 15.63
C VAL A 422 -11.36 -0.92 16.31
N LEU A 423 -11.24 -2.15 15.79
CA LEU A 423 -10.28 -3.13 16.30
C LEU A 423 -8.83 -2.69 16.01
N LEU A 424 -8.59 -2.05 14.87
CA LEU A 424 -7.29 -1.49 14.52
C LEU A 424 -6.95 -0.27 15.40
N MET A 425 -7.91 0.60 15.67
CA MET A 425 -7.74 1.73 16.60
C MET A 425 -7.45 1.26 18.02
N GLU A 426 -8.13 0.21 18.49
CA GLU A 426 -7.91 -0.34 19.83
C GLU A 426 -6.52 -1.00 19.93
N LYS A 427 -6.09 -1.73 18.90
CA LYS A 427 -4.72 -2.27 18.80
C LYS A 427 -3.67 -1.16 18.72
N ASN A 428 -3.91 -0.12 17.92
CA ASN A 428 -2.97 1.00 17.75
C ASN A 428 -2.83 1.80 19.06
N ARG A 429 -3.95 2.09 19.73
CA ARG A 429 -3.95 2.71 21.07
C ARG A 429 -3.24 1.85 22.12
N LYS A 430 -3.37 0.52 22.03
CA LYS A 430 -2.67 -0.39 22.95
C LYS A 430 -1.17 -0.46 22.67
N LEU A 431 -0.76 -0.49 21.40
CA LEU A 431 0.64 -0.39 21.00
C LEU A 431 1.26 0.96 21.38
N GLU A 432 0.50 2.05 21.27
CA GLU A 432 0.91 3.36 21.76
C GLU A 432 1.13 3.33 23.28
N ASN A 433 0.23 2.71 24.05
CA ASN A 433 0.41 2.56 25.49
C ASN A 433 1.64 1.70 25.84
N GLU A 434 1.83 0.55 25.19
CA GLU A 434 3.01 -0.31 25.40
C GLU A 434 4.31 0.42 25.01
N LEU A 435 4.27 1.23 23.94
CA LEU A 435 5.39 2.09 23.55
C LEU A 435 5.69 3.15 24.61
N THR A 436 4.65 3.76 25.21
CA THR A 436 4.87 4.73 26.31
C THR A 436 5.42 4.05 27.56
N GLU A 437 4.96 2.84 27.88
CA GLU A 437 5.46 2.07 29.02
C GLU A 437 6.92 1.64 28.82
N LEU A 438 7.27 1.12 27.65
CA LEU A 438 8.65 0.77 27.30
C LEU A 438 9.57 2.01 27.29
N LYS A 439 9.07 3.17 26.87
CA LYS A 439 9.84 4.43 26.96
C LYS A 439 10.12 4.83 28.40
N VAL A 440 9.13 4.71 29.29
CA VAL A 440 9.31 5.02 30.72
C VAL A 440 10.28 4.04 31.37
N GLN A 441 10.18 2.74 31.06
CA GLN A 441 11.12 1.72 31.54
C GLN A 441 12.54 1.97 31.00
N HIS A 442 12.68 2.32 29.72
CA HIS A 442 13.97 2.67 29.13
C HIS A 442 14.61 3.90 29.80
N GLU A 443 13.81 4.94 30.06
CA GLU A 443 14.25 6.14 30.77
C GLU A 443 14.68 5.82 32.21
N ALA A 444 13.92 4.99 32.92
CA ALA A 444 14.27 4.54 34.27
C ALA A 444 15.59 3.75 34.30
N VAL A 445 15.77 2.79 33.38
CA VAL A 445 17.01 2.02 33.26
C VAL A 445 18.18 2.90 32.84
N SER A 446 17.97 3.88 31.97
CA SER A 446 19.00 4.84 31.56
C SER A 446 19.46 5.73 32.73
N GLN A 447 18.52 6.18 33.57
CA GLN A 447 18.84 6.93 34.78
C GLN A 447 19.59 6.06 35.80
N GLU A 448 19.16 4.81 36.01
CA GLU A 448 19.90 3.86 36.85
C GLU A 448 21.32 3.63 36.33
N TYR A 449 21.50 3.48 35.02
CA TYR A 449 22.80 3.33 34.38
C TYR A 449 23.71 4.54 34.65
N GLU A 450 23.23 5.77 34.47
CA GLU A 450 24.02 6.99 34.75
C GLU A 450 24.36 7.14 36.24
N THR A 451 23.44 6.78 37.15
CA THR A 451 23.76 6.77 38.59
C THR A 451 24.80 5.71 38.95
N LEU A 452 24.80 4.57 38.27
CA LEU A 452 25.78 3.51 38.51
C LEU A 452 27.15 3.90 37.94
N LYS A 453 27.17 4.53 36.77
CA LYS A 453 28.37 5.06 36.12
C LYS A 453 29.03 6.15 36.98
N THR A 454 28.27 7.12 37.48
CA THR A 454 28.81 8.15 38.38
C THR A 454 29.34 7.56 39.68
N ARG A 455 28.68 6.53 40.25
CA ARG A 455 29.17 5.81 41.42
C ARG A 455 30.48 5.06 41.13
N HIS A 456 30.61 4.46 39.96
CA HIS A 456 31.84 3.82 39.52
C HIS A 456 32.98 4.86 39.39
N GLU A 457 32.74 6.00 38.75
CA GLU A 457 33.75 7.06 38.63
C GLU A 457 34.22 7.59 39.99
N VAL A 458 33.31 7.73 40.96
CA VAL A 458 33.67 8.13 42.32
C VAL A 458 34.53 7.06 43.00
N SER A 459 34.16 5.77 42.86
CA SER A 459 34.93 4.66 43.39
C SER A 459 36.34 4.58 42.77
N ASP A 460 36.47 4.85 41.46
CA ASP A 460 37.76 4.88 40.77
C ASP A 460 38.64 6.05 41.24
N ARG A 461 38.05 7.24 41.45
CA ARG A 461 38.79 8.37 42.04
C ARG A 461 39.26 8.06 43.46
N GLN A 462 38.43 7.40 44.26
CA GLN A 462 38.82 6.95 45.60
C GLN A 462 39.94 5.92 45.56
N LEU A 463 39.86 4.94 44.65
CA LEU A 463 40.92 3.95 44.44
C LEU A 463 42.23 4.62 44.02
N SER A 464 42.18 5.54 43.05
CA SER A 464 43.35 6.29 42.59
C SER A 464 43.98 7.14 43.71
N SER A 465 43.16 7.79 44.54
CA SER A 465 43.64 8.54 45.70
C SER A 465 44.27 7.62 46.76
N GLN A 466 43.69 6.43 47.00
CA GLN A 466 44.27 5.43 47.89
C GLN A 466 45.59 4.89 47.33
N MET A 467 45.68 4.63 46.01
CA MET A 467 46.92 4.21 45.36
C MET A 467 48.00 5.28 45.47
N GLU A 468 47.67 6.56 45.28
CA GLU A 468 48.62 7.66 45.45
C GLU A 468 49.05 7.81 46.91
N LEU A 469 48.13 7.63 47.86
CA LEU A 469 48.46 7.63 49.29
C LEU A 469 49.37 6.45 49.65
N ILE A 470 49.08 5.25 49.15
CA ILE A 470 49.92 4.07 49.34
C ILE A 470 51.30 4.32 48.75
N GLN A 471 51.40 4.87 47.53
CA GLN A 471 52.67 5.23 46.92
C GLN A 471 53.46 6.23 47.78
N ARG A 472 52.80 7.27 48.31
CA ARG A 472 53.46 8.22 49.23
C ARG A 472 53.92 7.55 50.53
N LEU A 473 53.10 6.66 51.10
CA LEU A 473 53.46 5.90 52.28
C LEU A 473 54.62 4.93 52.00
N GLU A 474 54.65 4.30 50.82
CA GLU A 474 55.76 3.47 50.36
C GLU A 474 57.02 4.30 50.17
N GLU A 475 56.94 5.47 49.52
CA GLU A 475 58.04 6.42 49.39
C GLU A 475 58.55 6.89 50.76
N ASP A 476 57.66 7.20 51.70
CA ASP A 476 58.02 7.59 53.06
C ASP A 476 58.65 6.41 53.84
N ILE A 477 58.16 5.18 53.67
CA ILE A 477 58.79 3.97 54.23
C ILE A 477 60.17 3.75 53.60
N THR A 478 60.35 3.95 52.30
CA THR A 478 61.67 3.83 51.67
C THR A 478 62.62 4.91 52.16
N ARG A 479 62.15 6.15 52.39
CA ARG A 479 62.94 7.23 53.00
C ARG A 479 63.26 6.94 54.46
N LEU A 480 62.33 6.37 55.22
CA LEU A 480 62.56 5.93 56.60
C LEU A 480 63.55 4.76 56.67
N ASN A 481 63.50 3.83 55.70
CA ASN A 481 64.43 2.72 55.59
C ASN A 481 65.82 3.17 55.10
N GLN A 482 65.89 4.18 54.22
CA GLN A 482 67.16 4.81 53.79
C GLN A 482 67.78 5.65 54.91
N SER A 483 66.98 6.38 55.70
CA SER A 483 67.44 7.11 56.88
C SER A 483 67.74 6.19 58.07
N GLY A 484 67.03 5.07 58.21
CA GLY A 484 67.36 3.98 59.13
C GLY A 484 68.62 3.21 58.73
N SER A 485 68.88 3.09 57.42
CA SER A 485 70.12 2.50 56.88
C SER A 485 71.35 3.42 56.98
N ALA A 486 71.17 4.71 57.30
CA ALA A 486 72.29 5.61 57.60
C ALA A 486 72.77 5.53 59.07
N VAL A 487 72.07 4.79 59.95
CA VAL A 487 72.40 4.68 61.39
C VAL A 487 72.76 3.25 61.82
N SER A 488 72.75 2.26 60.92
CA SER A 488 73.24 0.91 61.23
C SER A 488 74.18 0.39 60.16
N GLY A 489 75.37 0.99 60.10
CA GLY A 489 76.52 0.33 59.51
C GLY A 489 77.20 -0.51 60.59
N TYR A 490 76.99 -1.83 60.58
CA TYR A 490 77.97 -2.83 61.05
C TYR A 490 77.50 -4.24 60.66
N HIS A 491 78.35 -4.92 59.89
CA HIS A 491 78.38 -6.37 59.62
C HIS A 491 77.28 -6.98 58.73
N THR A 492 77.52 -7.95 57.85
CA THR A 492 78.64 -8.39 57.00
C THR A 492 78.04 -9.43 56.05
N HIS A 493 78.32 -9.28 54.75
CA HIS A 493 78.35 -10.26 53.65
C HIS A 493 77.93 -11.72 53.89
N GLY A 494 77.08 -12.24 53.00
CA GLY A 494 77.00 -13.68 52.73
C GLY A 494 75.88 -14.06 51.77
N ALA A 495 76.23 -14.25 50.50
CA ALA A 495 75.36 -14.63 49.39
C ALA A 495 74.64 -15.98 49.57
N GLY A 496 73.54 -16.20 48.85
CA GLY A 496 73.03 -17.56 48.61
C GLY A 496 71.60 -17.67 48.11
N ASN A 497 71.45 -17.82 46.80
CA ASN A 497 70.29 -18.31 46.05
C ASN A 497 69.54 -19.52 46.69
N GLY A 498 68.25 -19.67 46.34
CA GLY A 498 67.55 -20.97 46.33
C GLY A 498 66.10 -20.89 46.81
N TYR A 499 65.12 -20.78 45.91
CA TYR A 499 64.29 -21.88 45.38
C TYR A 499 63.42 -22.63 46.41
N PHE A 500 62.10 -22.49 46.15
CA PHE A 500 61.03 -23.49 46.31
C PHE A 500 60.61 -24.00 47.70
N ALA A 501 59.28 -24.06 47.83
CA ALA A 501 58.42 -24.60 48.90
C ALA A 501 58.70 -26.10 49.19
N PRO A 502 57.93 -26.84 50.05
CA PRO A 502 56.74 -26.49 50.84
C PRO A 502 56.69 -27.12 52.26
N GLY A 503 55.63 -26.79 53.01
CA GLY A 503 54.84 -27.82 53.69
C GLY A 503 55.11 -28.16 55.18
N SER A 504 54.11 -27.82 55.99
CA SER A 504 53.46 -28.68 56.99
C SER A 504 53.90 -28.66 58.47
N ASN A 505 52.88 -28.33 59.28
CA ASN A 505 52.46 -28.96 60.53
C ASN A 505 53.15 -28.63 61.86
N GLY A 506 52.35 -27.96 62.72
CA GLY A 506 52.14 -28.45 64.09
C GLY A 506 52.68 -27.56 65.22
N PRO A 507 52.16 -27.72 66.46
CA PRO A 507 51.41 -26.64 67.11
C PRO A 507 51.90 -26.27 68.54
N SER A 508 51.18 -25.32 69.18
CA SER A 508 51.07 -25.09 70.63
C SER A 508 52.27 -24.36 71.30
N THR A 509 52.15 -23.45 72.28
CA THR A 509 51.11 -22.68 72.99
C THR A 509 51.85 -21.69 73.94
N GLY A 510 51.20 -20.58 74.36
CA GLY A 510 51.53 -19.80 75.59
C GLY A 510 52.12 -18.39 75.39
N HIS A 511 51.32 -17.31 75.47
CA HIS A 511 51.04 -16.47 76.67
C HIS A 511 52.17 -15.44 76.98
N GLN A 512 51.96 -14.11 77.02
CA GLN A 512 51.08 -13.32 77.90
C GLN A 512 50.82 -11.87 77.41
N HIS A 513 49.74 -11.30 77.95
CA HIS A 513 48.97 -10.06 77.74
C HIS A 513 49.59 -8.79 78.40
N PRO A 514 49.08 -7.52 78.29
CA PRO A 514 47.67 -7.12 78.63
C PRO A 514 46.99 -5.91 77.94
N THR A 515 45.72 -5.68 78.33
CA THR A 515 44.74 -4.59 78.04
C THR A 515 43.88 -4.77 76.77
N SER A 516 42.55 -4.65 76.68
CA SER A 516 41.39 -4.41 77.57
C SER A 516 40.08 -4.78 76.79
N PRO A 517 38.89 -4.95 77.41
CA PRO A 517 38.00 -6.07 77.10
C PRO A 517 36.77 -5.80 76.19
N PRO A 518 36.18 -6.86 75.60
CA PRO A 518 34.88 -6.86 74.91
C PRO A 518 33.77 -7.42 75.81
N PHE A 519 32.53 -6.96 75.63
CA PHE A 519 31.36 -7.52 76.33
C PHE A 519 30.13 -7.48 75.40
N GLY A 520 29.46 -8.63 75.26
CA GLY A 520 28.11 -8.69 74.72
C GLY A 520 27.07 -8.73 75.84
N GLN A 521 25.79 -8.74 75.42
CA GLN A 521 24.64 -9.35 76.11
C GLN A 521 23.58 -8.40 76.72
N LEU A 522 22.44 -8.36 76.02
CA LEU A 522 21.04 -8.48 76.46
C LEU A 522 20.49 -7.62 77.62
N ALA A 523 19.45 -6.83 77.32
CA ALA A 523 18.05 -7.02 77.77
C ALA A 523 17.32 -5.71 78.15
N PHE A 524 16.24 -5.38 77.42
CA PHE A 524 14.99 -4.74 77.91
C PHE A 524 13.97 -4.79 76.75
N SER A 525 12.95 -5.67 76.72
CA SER A 525 11.69 -5.75 77.49
C SER A 525 10.75 -4.56 77.27
N GLY A 526 9.59 -4.80 76.64
CA GLY A 526 8.47 -3.84 76.65
C GLY A 526 7.52 -3.86 75.45
N GLU A 527 6.72 -4.94 75.36
CA GLU A 527 5.29 -5.01 75.02
C GLU A 527 4.54 -3.74 74.51
N VAL A 528 3.70 -3.92 73.48
CA VAL A 528 2.25 -3.57 73.43
C VAL A 528 1.80 -3.26 71.98
N VAL A 529 1.09 -4.24 71.41
CA VAL A 529 -0.15 -4.13 70.60
C VAL A 529 -0.12 -3.48 69.21
N GLY A 530 -0.33 -4.34 68.20
CA GLY A 530 -1.51 -4.23 67.33
C GLY A 530 -1.29 -3.72 65.90
N GLY A 531 -1.22 -4.63 64.93
CA GLY A 531 -1.35 -4.27 63.51
C GLY A 531 -0.99 -5.38 62.52
N VAL A 532 -1.94 -6.30 62.30
CA VAL A 532 -2.14 -7.16 61.11
C VAL A 532 -0.88 -7.56 60.32
N THR A 533 -0.38 -8.77 60.57
CA THR A 533 0.53 -9.49 59.67
C THR A 533 -0.21 -10.70 59.06
N LEU A 534 -0.36 -10.69 57.74
CA LEU A 534 -0.67 -11.88 56.94
C LEU A 534 0.61 -12.25 56.19
N GLY A 535 1.20 -13.41 56.51
CA GLY A 535 2.02 -14.14 55.53
C GLY A 535 1.10 -14.78 54.46
N PRO A 536 1.61 -15.38 53.37
CA PRO A 536 2.80 -16.23 53.38
C PRO A 536 3.69 -16.26 52.08
N VAL A 537 4.88 -16.86 52.21
CA VAL A 537 5.49 -17.87 51.30
C VAL A 537 5.88 -17.48 49.85
N LEU A 538 7.20 -17.51 49.58
CA LEU A 538 7.83 -17.86 48.29
C LEU A 538 7.61 -19.37 48.01
N PRO A 539 7.36 -19.86 46.77
CA PRO A 539 8.47 -20.17 45.84
C PRO A 539 8.15 -20.24 44.31
N ASN A 540 9.23 -20.53 43.56
CA ASN A 540 9.44 -20.71 42.11
C ASN A 540 8.48 -21.62 41.30
N THR A 541 8.25 -21.19 40.05
CA THR A 541 8.08 -21.90 38.74
C THR A 541 7.25 -23.18 38.63
N PRO A 542 6.42 -23.27 37.56
CA PRO A 542 6.31 -24.50 36.79
C PRO A 542 6.51 -24.35 35.28
N ARG A 543 6.89 -25.50 34.71
CA ARG A 543 7.14 -25.86 33.33
C ARG A 543 5.86 -26.38 32.67
N ALA A 544 5.79 -26.25 31.34
CA ALA A 544 4.73 -26.70 30.43
C ALA A 544 4.13 -28.11 30.65
N PRO A 545 2.86 -28.34 30.25
CA PRO A 545 2.31 -29.67 29.99
C PRO A 545 2.07 -29.96 28.49
N GLY A 546 2.26 -31.22 28.12
CA GLY A 546 1.86 -31.81 26.83
C GLY A 546 2.42 -33.23 26.62
N PHE A 547 1.52 -34.22 26.74
CA PHE A 547 1.59 -35.68 26.45
C PHE A 547 1.80 -36.68 27.63
N PRO A 548 1.13 -37.86 27.58
CA PRO A 548 0.00 -38.16 28.46
C PRO A 548 0.25 -39.24 29.54
N SER A 549 -0.72 -39.31 30.45
CA SER A 549 -0.92 -40.30 31.51
C SER A 549 -0.79 -41.77 31.09
N SER A 550 -0.13 -42.55 31.95
CA SER A 550 -0.72 -43.79 32.50
C SER A 550 0.03 -44.27 33.76
N ALA A 551 -0.76 -44.80 34.70
CA ALA A 551 -0.41 -45.72 35.79
C ALA A 551 0.15 -45.15 37.11
N SER A 552 -0.79 -44.85 38.01
CA SER A 552 -0.92 -45.45 39.36
C SER A 552 0.33 -45.96 40.08
N LEU A 553 0.56 -45.51 41.31
CA LEU A 553 0.41 -46.33 42.53
C LEU A 553 0.72 -45.50 43.78
N SER A 554 -0.29 -45.45 44.65
CA SER A 554 -0.23 -45.09 46.06
C SER A 554 0.84 -45.89 46.82
N LEU A 555 1.52 -45.28 47.79
CA LEU A 555 1.58 -45.78 49.18
C LEU A 555 2.37 -44.82 50.08
N ASP A 556 1.74 -44.62 51.24
CA ASP A 556 2.12 -43.83 52.40
C ASP A 556 3.25 -44.49 53.23
N ALA A 557 3.77 -43.71 54.18
CA ALA A 557 4.46 -44.07 55.42
C ALA A 557 5.96 -43.73 55.54
N SER A 558 6.20 -42.64 56.27
CA SER A 558 6.99 -42.59 57.51
C SER A 558 8.50 -42.90 57.46
N THR A 559 9.31 -41.85 57.66
CA THR A 559 10.63 -41.84 58.35
C THR A 559 10.63 -42.68 59.66
N PRO A 560 11.78 -43.12 60.24
CA PRO A 560 13.06 -42.40 60.29
C PRO A 560 14.38 -43.23 60.31
N THR A 561 15.52 -42.51 60.28
CA THR A 561 16.79 -42.70 61.04
C THR A 561 18.12 -42.73 60.24
N ALA A 562 19.02 -41.85 60.70
CA ALA A 562 20.47 -42.03 60.92
C ALA A 562 21.50 -42.01 59.76
N THR A 563 22.21 -40.88 59.70
CA THR A 563 23.68 -40.68 59.69
C THR A 563 24.61 -41.31 58.63
N THR A 564 25.38 -40.38 58.01
CA THR A 564 26.79 -40.45 57.54
C THR A 564 27.16 -41.40 56.40
N SER A 565 27.47 -40.85 55.21
CA SER A 565 28.84 -40.48 54.80
C SER A 565 28.95 -40.23 53.29
N SER A 566 29.76 -39.22 52.98
CA SER A 566 30.35 -38.77 51.71
C SER A 566 30.60 -39.80 50.61
N ALA A 567 30.17 -39.47 49.39
CA ALA A 567 30.88 -39.82 48.15
C ALA A 567 30.61 -38.73 47.08
N GLU A 568 31.69 -38.23 46.50
CA GLU A 568 31.69 -37.21 45.46
C GLU A 568 30.94 -37.65 44.20
N HIS A 569 29.88 -36.92 43.83
CA HIS A 569 29.41 -36.92 42.44
C HIS A 569 29.85 -35.60 41.80
N SER A 570 30.97 -35.70 41.09
CA SER A 570 31.59 -34.69 40.23
C SER A 570 30.56 -33.80 39.52
N ILE A 571 30.74 -32.49 39.64
CA ILE A 571 29.94 -31.43 38.98
C ILE A 571 30.18 -31.38 37.45
N LEU A 572 31.25 -32.02 36.96
CA LEU A 572 31.68 -31.98 35.56
C LEU A 572 30.71 -32.60 34.55
N PRO A 573 30.04 -33.76 34.80
CA PRO A 573 29.06 -34.31 33.88
C PRO A 573 27.83 -33.41 33.73
N ILE A 574 27.44 -32.72 34.81
CA ILE A 574 26.31 -31.78 34.81
C ILE A 574 26.66 -30.55 33.97
N VAL A 575 27.83 -29.95 34.22
CA VAL A 575 28.31 -28.79 33.43
C VAL A 575 28.55 -29.15 31.97
N THR A 576 29.05 -30.35 31.68
CA THR A 576 29.22 -30.85 30.30
C THR A 576 27.86 -30.99 29.61
N SER A 577 26.87 -31.59 30.28
CA SER A 577 25.51 -31.70 29.72
C SER A 577 24.82 -30.36 29.53
N GLN A 578 25.07 -29.38 30.41
CA GLN A 578 24.54 -28.02 30.28
C GLN A 578 25.19 -27.31 29.10
N ARG A 579 26.52 -27.37 28.97
CA ARG A 579 27.25 -26.81 27.82
C ARG A 579 26.77 -27.41 26.50
N ASP A 580 26.54 -28.71 26.44
CA ASP A 580 26.11 -29.38 25.22
C ASP A 580 24.67 -29.01 24.84
N ARG A 581 23.78 -28.83 25.84
CA ARG A 581 22.43 -28.27 25.61
C ARG A 581 22.47 -26.81 25.14
N PHE A 582 23.36 -25.99 25.69
CA PHE A 582 23.55 -24.61 25.23
C PHE A 582 24.09 -24.55 23.81
N ARG A 583 25.05 -25.42 23.45
CA ARG A 583 25.54 -25.54 22.06
C ARG A 583 24.45 -25.97 21.09
N GLN A 584 23.62 -26.95 21.48
CA GLN A 584 22.50 -27.38 20.65
C GLN A 584 21.49 -26.25 20.45
N ARG A 585 21.10 -25.55 21.53
CA ARG A 585 20.19 -24.40 21.44
C ARG A 585 20.78 -23.27 20.60
N ASN A 586 22.09 -23.02 20.68
CA ASN A 586 22.75 -22.02 19.85
C ASN A 586 22.74 -22.42 18.38
N SER A 587 22.99 -23.70 18.07
CA SER A 587 22.89 -24.22 16.71
C SER A 587 21.47 -24.14 16.14
N GLU A 588 20.45 -24.42 16.96
CA GLU A 588 19.04 -24.29 16.56
C GLU A 588 18.66 -22.82 16.33
N LEU A 589 19.13 -21.89 17.17
CA LEU A 589 18.93 -20.46 16.98
C LEU A 589 19.66 -19.93 15.74
N GLU A 590 20.88 -20.39 15.47
CA GLU A 590 21.63 -20.05 14.26
C GLU A 590 20.92 -20.55 13.00
N GLU A 591 20.35 -21.76 13.03
CA GLU A 591 19.57 -22.32 11.91
C GLU A 591 18.27 -21.53 11.69
N GLN A 592 17.56 -21.15 12.77
CA GLN A 592 16.38 -20.29 12.68
C GLN A 592 16.71 -18.90 12.12
N LEU A 593 17.84 -18.32 12.52
CA LEU A 593 18.31 -17.03 12.01
C LEU A 593 18.65 -17.13 10.52
N ARG A 594 19.25 -18.24 10.10
CA ARG A 594 19.55 -18.50 8.69
C ARG A 594 18.28 -18.68 7.86
N GLN A 595 17.28 -19.41 8.37
CA GLN A 595 15.97 -19.56 7.72
C GLN A 595 15.23 -18.22 7.59
N GLN A 596 15.25 -17.38 8.63
CA GLN A 596 14.67 -16.04 8.58
C GLN A 596 15.41 -15.15 7.58
N SER A 597 16.75 -15.21 7.53
CA SER A 597 17.55 -14.48 6.55
C SER A 597 17.22 -14.87 5.11
N GLU A 598 17.03 -16.17 4.86
CA GLU A 598 16.64 -16.71 3.56
C GLU A 598 15.21 -16.27 3.17
N GLN A 599 14.26 -16.32 4.11
CA GLN A 599 12.91 -15.80 3.89
C GLN A 599 12.91 -14.30 3.56
N ILE A 600 13.69 -13.49 4.28
CA ILE A 600 13.84 -12.06 3.99
C ILE A 600 14.44 -11.83 2.60
N SER A 601 15.43 -12.65 2.20
CA SER A 601 16.03 -12.59 0.86
C SER A 601 15.00 -12.91 -0.23
N ASN A 602 14.22 -13.98 -0.04
CA ASN A 602 13.18 -14.40 -0.98
C ASN A 602 12.09 -13.34 -1.12
N LEU A 603 11.59 -12.79 0.00
CA LEU A 603 10.59 -11.72 -0.01
C LEU A 603 11.11 -10.43 -0.68
N ARG A 604 12.40 -10.11 -0.51
CA ARG A 604 13.04 -8.98 -1.20
C ARG A 604 13.12 -9.20 -2.71
N ASN A 605 13.44 -10.41 -3.16
CA ASN A 605 13.48 -10.76 -4.58
C ASN A 605 12.08 -10.75 -5.19
N GLU A 606 11.07 -11.26 -4.48
CA GLU A 606 9.67 -11.20 -4.89
C GLU A 606 9.18 -9.76 -5.00
N THR A 607 9.47 -8.92 -3.99
CA THR A 607 9.16 -7.48 -4.03
C THR A 607 9.79 -6.81 -5.24
N ARG A 608 11.06 -7.13 -5.56
CA ARG A 608 11.75 -6.58 -6.73
C ARG A 608 11.10 -7.02 -8.04
N THR A 609 10.68 -8.28 -8.13
CA THR A 609 10.01 -8.84 -9.31
C THR A 609 8.64 -8.21 -9.50
N LEU A 610 7.84 -8.11 -8.43
CA LEU A 610 6.56 -7.43 -8.44
C LEU A 610 6.69 -5.93 -8.76
N GLN A 611 7.74 -5.26 -8.31
CA GLN A 611 8.02 -3.88 -8.69
C GLN A 611 8.31 -3.76 -10.20
N GLN A 612 9.14 -4.63 -10.75
CA GLN A 612 9.42 -4.64 -12.19
C GLN A 612 8.16 -4.94 -13.02
N ASP A 613 7.34 -5.88 -12.59
CA ASP A 613 6.12 -6.24 -13.31
C ASP A 613 5.03 -5.19 -13.17
N ASN A 614 4.92 -4.52 -12.02
CA ASN A 614 4.09 -3.33 -11.86
C ASN A 614 4.53 -2.22 -12.82
N VAL A 615 5.83 -1.93 -12.91
CA VAL A 615 6.34 -0.93 -13.85
C VAL A 615 5.97 -1.28 -15.31
N LYS A 616 6.16 -2.54 -15.73
CA LYS A 616 5.74 -3.01 -17.06
C LYS A 616 4.24 -2.89 -17.27
N LEU A 617 3.42 -3.18 -16.26
CA LEU A 617 1.96 -3.02 -16.34
C LEU A 617 1.57 -1.55 -16.49
N TYR A 618 2.23 -0.65 -15.76
CA TYR A 618 2.03 0.80 -15.86
C TYR A 618 2.43 1.33 -17.23
N GLU A 619 3.56 0.87 -17.78
CA GLU A 619 4.00 1.20 -19.13
C GLU A 619 2.99 0.72 -20.18
N LYS A 620 2.50 -0.52 -20.04
CA LYS A 620 1.48 -1.09 -20.94
C LYS A 620 0.13 -0.40 -20.82
N MET A 621 -0.30 -0.04 -19.60
CA MET A 621 -1.53 0.70 -19.36
C MET A 621 -1.44 2.12 -19.92
N LYS A 622 -0.31 2.80 -19.71
CA LYS A 622 -0.05 4.13 -20.26
C LYS A 622 0.03 4.10 -21.79
N TYR A 623 0.59 3.04 -22.37
CA TYR A 623 0.57 2.80 -23.81
C TYR A 623 -0.86 2.62 -24.34
N MET A 624 -1.70 1.79 -23.71
CA MET A 624 -3.11 1.65 -24.08
C MET A 624 -3.90 2.96 -23.90
N GLN A 625 -3.56 3.75 -22.88
CA GLN A 625 -4.15 5.06 -22.65
C GLN A 625 -3.70 6.09 -23.70
N SER A 626 -2.46 6.01 -24.18
CA SER A 626 -1.94 6.87 -25.26
C SER A 626 -2.56 6.53 -26.62
N TYR A 627 -2.85 5.25 -26.88
CA TYR A 627 -3.62 4.84 -28.06
C TYR A 627 -5.09 5.26 -27.96
N ARG A 628 -5.71 5.15 -26.77
CA ARG A 628 -7.06 5.71 -26.53
C ARG A 628 -7.10 7.24 -26.63
N SER A 629 -6.02 7.92 -26.28
CA SER A 629 -5.95 9.40 -26.38
C SER A 629 -5.60 9.88 -27.79
N GLY A 630 -5.10 9.00 -28.67
CA GLY A 630 -4.78 9.32 -30.06
C GLY A 630 -5.98 9.35 -31.00
N ASP A 631 -7.07 8.64 -30.65
CA ASP A 631 -8.30 8.54 -31.47
C ASP A 631 -9.34 9.64 -31.15
N ASP A 632 -9.13 10.43 -30.08
CA ASP A 632 -10.05 11.49 -29.62
C ASP A 632 -9.63 12.93 -30.00
N SER A 633 -8.69 13.10 -30.95
CA SER A 633 -8.14 14.42 -31.31
C SER A 633 -8.69 15.05 -32.61
N SER A 634 -9.94 14.74 -33.00
CA SER A 634 -10.67 15.51 -34.01
C SER A 634 -12.17 15.65 -33.68
N GLY A 635 -12.53 16.68 -32.92
CA GLY A 635 -13.93 17.06 -32.70
C GLY A 635 -14.10 17.96 -31.48
N SER A 636 -14.23 19.27 -31.70
CA SER A 636 -14.57 20.22 -30.63
C SER A 636 -16.08 20.22 -30.37
N GLY A 637 -16.45 19.91 -29.12
CA GLY A 637 -17.55 20.60 -28.43
C GLY A 637 -18.86 19.85 -28.20
N VAL A 638 -19.10 19.53 -26.93
CA VAL A 638 -20.34 19.72 -26.12
C VAL A 638 -20.81 18.44 -25.38
N GLY A 639 -20.80 18.51 -24.05
CA GLY A 639 -21.85 17.95 -23.19
C GLY A 639 -21.78 16.47 -22.74
N ALA A 640 -21.32 16.27 -21.51
CA ALA A 640 -21.88 15.39 -20.47
C ALA A 640 -22.18 13.89 -20.72
N GLY A 641 -21.56 13.05 -19.88
CA GLY A 641 -22.27 11.93 -19.24
C GLY A 641 -21.56 10.58 -19.23
N TYR A 642 -21.25 10.12 -18.01
CA TYR A 642 -21.41 8.73 -17.52
C TYR A 642 -20.26 7.69 -17.53
N LEU A 643 -19.96 7.22 -16.29
CA LEU A 643 -19.38 5.94 -15.80
C LEU A 643 -17.94 5.59 -16.20
N GLY A 644 -17.04 5.10 -15.34
CA GLY A 644 -17.24 4.47 -14.02
C GLY A 644 -16.78 3.01 -14.04
N SER A 645 -15.56 2.78 -13.52
CA SER A 645 -15.01 1.57 -12.89
C SER A 645 -14.87 0.26 -13.68
N ALA A 646 -13.63 -0.24 -13.80
CA ALA A 646 -13.16 -1.45 -13.09
C ALA A 646 -11.79 -1.90 -13.65
N ALA A 647 -10.82 -2.11 -12.76
CA ALA A 647 -9.55 -2.75 -13.07
C ALA A 647 -9.75 -4.27 -13.23
N PRO A 648 -9.13 -4.94 -14.22
CA PRO A 648 -9.11 -6.39 -14.26
C PRO A 648 -7.84 -6.92 -13.58
N SER A 649 -8.03 -7.68 -12.51
CA SER A 649 -7.05 -8.65 -12.01
C SER A 649 -6.77 -9.69 -13.09
N ALA A 650 -5.50 -9.85 -13.45
CA ALA A 650 -5.04 -10.92 -14.30
C ALA A 650 -4.80 -12.18 -13.45
N MET A 651 -5.65 -13.19 -13.61
CA MET A 651 -5.35 -14.58 -13.25
C MET A 651 -5.01 -15.32 -14.54
N VAL A 652 -3.85 -15.96 -14.52
CA VAL A 652 -3.31 -16.82 -15.58
C VAL A 652 -3.98 -18.19 -15.42
N ASP A 653 -4.50 -18.75 -16.51
CA ASP A 653 -4.83 -20.19 -16.55
C ASP A 653 -4.10 -20.87 -17.73
N PHE A 654 -3.50 -21.99 -17.38
CA PHE A 654 -2.62 -22.84 -18.18
C PHE A 654 -3.43 -24.06 -18.61
N SER A 655 -3.24 -24.47 -19.86
CA SER A 655 -3.64 -25.76 -20.47
C SER A 655 -5.13 -26.06 -20.68
N SER A 656 -5.51 -26.17 -21.97
CA SER A 656 -5.93 -27.47 -22.52
C SER A 656 -5.83 -27.50 -24.07
N PRO A 657 -5.48 -28.64 -24.67
CA PRO A 657 -5.04 -28.75 -26.06
C PRO A 657 -6.10 -29.35 -27.00
N PHE A 658 -5.72 -29.47 -28.27
CA PHE A 658 -6.22 -30.49 -29.21
C PHE A 658 -7.62 -30.30 -29.80
N ARG A 659 -7.67 -29.77 -31.04
CA ARG A 659 -8.55 -30.34 -32.06
C ARG A 659 -7.81 -30.44 -33.40
N SER A 660 -7.38 -31.67 -33.66
CA SER A 660 -7.19 -32.21 -34.99
C SER A 660 -8.52 -32.29 -35.72
N SER A 661 -8.55 -31.89 -36.99
CA SER A 661 -9.38 -32.58 -37.97
C SER A 661 -8.61 -32.63 -39.29
N GLY A 662 -8.23 -33.84 -39.70
CA GLY A 662 -7.61 -34.14 -40.97
C GLY A 662 -8.62 -34.07 -42.11
N MET A 663 -8.16 -33.60 -43.28
CA MET A 663 -7.88 -34.44 -44.47
C MET A 663 -9.11 -34.50 -45.40
N THR A 664 -9.07 -33.90 -46.59
CA THR A 664 -8.68 -34.58 -47.84
C THR A 664 -8.59 -33.55 -48.99
N GLY A 665 -7.60 -33.70 -49.90
CA GLY A 665 -7.57 -32.98 -51.18
C GLY A 665 -6.17 -32.56 -51.66
N ARG A 666 -5.53 -33.41 -52.47
CA ARG A 666 -4.25 -33.21 -53.22
C ARG A 666 -4.61 -32.94 -54.71
N PRO A 667 -3.67 -32.64 -55.64
CA PRO A 667 -2.82 -31.44 -55.82
C PRO A 667 -2.87 -30.85 -57.27
N THR A 668 -2.37 -29.62 -57.46
CA THR A 668 -1.69 -29.11 -58.70
C THR A 668 -0.96 -27.81 -58.29
N GLY A 669 0.33 -27.57 -58.45
CA GLY A 669 1.21 -27.76 -59.60
C GLY A 669 1.58 -26.38 -60.18
N GLY A 670 2.73 -25.81 -59.80
CA GLY A 670 3.20 -24.52 -60.36
C GLY A 670 4.52 -24.05 -59.74
N GLN A 671 5.59 -24.13 -60.53
CA GLN A 671 7.01 -23.96 -60.19
C GLN A 671 7.48 -22.49 -60.17
N HIS A 672 8.77 -22.32 -59.78
CA HIS A 672 9.70 -21.18 -59.93
C HIS A 672 9.84 -20.27 -58.69
N LYS A 673 11.02 -19.89 -58.19
CA LYS A 673 12.42 -20.16 -58.56
C LYS A 673 13.29 -19.73 -57.36
N LYS A 674 14.31 -20.53 -57.04
CA LYS A 674 15.34 -20.27 -56.02
C LYS A 674 16.36 -19.27 -56.60
N SER A 675 16.74 -18.25 -55.85
CA SER A 675 17.94 -17.44 -56.09
C SER A 675 18.47 -16.99 -54.75
N ASP A 676 19.64 -17.52 -54.41
CA ASP A 676 20.49 -17.16 -53.29
C ASP A 676 21.02 -15.72 -53.43
N GLY A 677 21.22 -15.01 -52.32
CA GLY A 677 21.92 -13.72 -52.27
C GLY A 677 21.50 -12.85 -51.08
N ASP A 678 22.44 -12.65 -50.15
CA ASP A 678 22.42 -11.78 -48.97
C ASP A 678 21.53 -12.17 -47.78
N GLU A 679 22.17 -12.92 -46.88
CA GLU A 679 21.82 -13.07 -45.48
C GLU A 679 21.98 -11.72 -44.76
N ILE A 680 20.99 -10.84 -44.91
CA ILE A 680 20.77 -9.75 -43.96
C ILE A 680 20.17 -10.38 -42.71
N GLN A 681 20.98 -10.46 -41.65
CA GLN A 681 20.50 -10.68 -40.29
C GLN A 681 19.41 -9.66 -39.98
N MET A 682 18.14 -10.06 -40.11
CA MET A 682 17.02 -9.34 -39.56
C MET A 682 17.04 -9.62 -38.05
N GLN A 683 17.94 -8.93 -37.37
CA GLN A 683 17.93 -8.78 -35.93
C GLN A 683 16.55 -8.23 -35.58
N GLY A 684 15.75 -9.01 -34.85
CA GLY A 684 14.46 -8.57 -34.35
C GLY A 684 14.68 -7.27 -33.60
N VAL A 685 14.22 -6.16 -34.18
CA VAL A 685 14.27 -4.85 -33.54
C VAL A 685 13.42 -4.95 -32.29
N ASP A 686 14.10 -5.14 -31.16
CA ASP A 686 13.53 -5.09 -29.84
C ASP A 686 12.71 -3.79 -29.77
N PRO A 687 11.42 -3.84 -29.40
CA PRO A 687 10.59 -2.66 -29.29
C PRO A 687 11.27 -1.54 -28.49
N THR A 688 12.14 -1.88 -27.52
CA THR A 688 12.97 -0.96 -26.72
C THR A 688 13.84 0.01 -27.54
N ASP A 689 14.40 -0.38 -28.69
CA ASP A 689 15.27 0.50 -29.50
C ASP A 689 14.47 1.58 -30.25
N ARG A 690 13.24 1.25 -30.66
CA ARG A 690 12.31 2.26 -31.18
C ARG A 690 11.91 3.26 -30.10
N TYR A 691 11.78 2.81 -28.85
CA TYR A 691 11.45 3.67 -27.72
C TYR A 691 12.63 4.51 -27.24
N ARG A 692 13.87 4.00 -27.35
CA ARG A 692 15.09 4.75 -27.10
C ARG A 692 15.23 5.91 -28.09
N ASN A 693 14.99 5.68 -29.37
CA ASN A 693 15.01 6.75 -30.37
C ASN A 693 13.96 7.84 -30.10
N ILE A 694 12.74 7.48 -29.71
CA ILE A 694 11.69 8.46 -29.36
C ILE A 694 12.05 9.25 -28.09
N TYR A 695 12.72 8.62 -27.13
CA TYR A 695 13.21 9.29 -25.92
C TYR A 695 14.38 10.25 -26.25
N GLU A 696 15.34 9.81 -27.07
CA GLU A 696 16.47 10.63 -27.53
C GLU A 696 16.01 11.82 -28.40
N GLU A 697 14.99 11.63 -29.23
CA GLU A 697 14.31 12.67 -30.02
C GLU A 697 13.60 13.70 -29.11
N SER A 698 12.98 13.25 -28.01
CA SER A 698 12.35 14.16 -27.02
C SER A 698 13.32 14.92 -26.13
N MET A 699 14.59 14.47 -26.05
CA MET A 699 15.63 15.07 -25.20
C MET A 699 16.57 15.99 -26.00
N ASN A 700 16.44 16.05 -27.33
CA ASN A 700 17.30 16.85 -28.18
C ASN A 700 16.87 18.34 -28.15
N PRO A 701 17.70 19.25 -27.58
CA PRO A 701 17.32 20.65 -27.40
C PRO A 701 17.09 21.39 -28.73
N PHE A 702 17.69 20.92 -29.83
CA PHE A 702 17.50 21.49 -31.16
C PHE A 702 16.13 21.17 -31.76
N GLU A 703 15.54 20.03 -31.42
CA GLU A 703 14.22 19.61 -31.89
C GLU A 703 13.10 20.31 -31.12
N ALA A 704 13.28 20.48 -29.82
CA ALA A 704 12.45 21.36 -29.00
C ALA A 704 12.51 22.81 -29.51
N PHE A 705 13.68 23.28 -29.94
CA PHE A 705 13.84 24.59 -30.56
C PHE A 705 13.15 24.66 -31.94
N HIS A 706 13.31 23.64 -32.78
CA HIS A 706 12.69 23.57 -34.10
C HIS A 706 11.16 23.54 -34.02
N LYS A 707 10.60 22.82 -33.03
CA LYS A 707 9.16 22.77 -32.73
C LYS A 707 8.66 24.11 -32.19
N LYS A 708 9.47 24.82 -31.40
CA LYS A 708 9.16 26.17 -30.91
C LYS A 708 9.25 27.23 -32.02
N GLU A 709 10.19 27.09 -32.93
CA GLU A 709 10.36 27.91 -34.15
C GLU A 709 9.19 27.69 -35.11
N GLU A 710 8.77 26.44 -35.34
CA GLU A 710 7.61 26.09 -36.16
C GLU A 710 6.32 26.64 -35.53
N ASN A 711 6.14 26.52 -34.21
CA ASN A 711 5.02 27.13 -33.50
C ASN A 711 5.03 28.67 -33.57
N ARG A 712 6.21 29.30 -33.56
CA ARG A 712 6.34 30.75 -33.73
C ARG A 712 5.97 31.18 -35.15
N ARG A 713 6.42 30.44 -36.17
CA ARG A 713 6.05 30.65 -37.57
C ARG A 713 4.55 30.45 -37.78
N PHE A 714 3.97 29.39 -37.21
CA PHE A 714 2.54 29.14 -37.23
C PHE A 714 1.76 30.27 -36.55
N ASN A 715 2.21 30.77 -35.41
CA ASN A 715 1.55 31.89 -34.73
C ASN A 715 1.71 33.22 -35.47
N SER A 716 2.80 33.42 -36.23
CA SER A 716 3.05 34.61 -37.04
C SER A 716 2.24 34.69 -38.34
N MET A 717 1.55 33.62 -38.74
CA MET A 717 0.72 33.59 -39.94
C MET A 717 -0.65 34.26 -39.71
N THR A 718 -1.18 34.88 -40.76
CA THR A 718 -2.52 35.48 -40.72
C THR A 718 -3.58 34.40 -40.46
N PRO A 719 -4.74 34.74 -39.86
CA PRO A 719 -5.78 33.75 -39.58
C PRO A 719 -6.31 33.04 -40.84
N ALA A 720 -6.26 33.69 -42.01
CA ALA A 720 -6.59 33.07 -43.29
C ALA A 720 -5.55 31.99 -43.70
N ASP A 721 -4.26 32.29 -43.55
CA ASP A 721 -3.18 31.33 -43.84
C ASP A 721 -3.21 30.14 -42.88
N LYS A 722 -3.59 30.36 -41.61
CA LYS A 722 -3.78 29.28 -40.62
C LYS A 722 -4.90 28.33 -41.02
N VAL A 723 -6.03 28.85 -41.47
CA VAL A 723 -7.16 28.05 -41.96
C VAL A 723 -6.79 27.31 -43.25
N MET A 724 -6.04 27.94 -44.15
CA MET A 724 -5.56 27.29 -45.37
C MET A 724 -4.56 26.16 -45.04
N LEU A 725 -3.64 26.37 -44.11
CA LEU A 725 -2.68 25.35 -43.67
C LEU A 725 -3.35 24.19 -42.95
N THR A 726 -4.35 24.45 -42.10
CA THR A 726 -5.09 23.36 -41.44
C THR A 726 -5.93 22.59 -42.45
N MET A 727 -6.58 23.26 -43.40
CA MET A 727 -7.29 22.59 -44.51
C MET A 727 -6.33 21.78 -45.38
N SER A 728 -5.19 22.36 -45.76
CA SER A 728 -4.17 21.67 -46.57
C SER A 728 -3.60 20.45 -45.85
N ARG A 729 -3.30 20.57 -44.55
CA ARG A 729 -2.83 19.45 -43.73
C ARG A 729 -3.91 18.38 -43.59
N LEU A 730 -5.18 18.76 -43.37
CA LEU A 730 -6.29 17.81 -43.24
C LEU A 730 -6.52 17.02 -44.54
N VAL A 731 -6.42 17.68 -45.69
CA VAL A 731 -6.53 17.04 -47.01
C VAL A 731 -5.33 16.15 -47.32
N LEU A 732 -4.12 16.50 -46.89
CA LEU A 732 -2.88 15.73 -47.16
C LEU A 732 -2.62 14.60 -46.16
N THR A 733 -3.14 14.70 -44.93
CA THR A 733 -2.87 13.72 -43.87
C THR A 733 -3.66 12.43 -44.08
N ASN A 734 -4.92 12.54 -44.50
CA ASN A 734 -5.77 11.37 -44.68
C ASN A 734 -5.53 10.73 -46.07
N LYS A 735 -5.38 9.40 -46.12
CA LYS A 735 -5.17 8.66 -47.38
C LYS A 735 -6.41 8.75 -48.27
N VAL A 736 -7.60 8.78 -47.68
CA VAL A 736 -8.89 8.85 -48.40
C VAL A 736 -9.08 10.23 -49.05
N THR A 737 -8.79 11.32 -48.35
CA THR A 737 -8.90 12.69 -48.88
C THR A 737 -7.92 12.94 -50.01
N ARG A 738 -6.71 12.38 -49.94
CA ARG A 738 -5.74 12.41 -51.05
C ARG A 738 -6.27 11.71 -52.30
N VAL A 739 -6.84 10.51 -52.15
CA VAL A 739 -7.46 9.77 -53.27
C VAL A 739 -8.66 10.54 -53.84
N MET A 740 -9.49 11.14 -52.98
CA MET A 740 -10.62 11.96 -53.42
C MET A 740 -10.19 13.23 -54.18
N LEU A 741 -9.11 13.90 -53.75
CA LEU A 741 -8.58 15.06 -54.46
C LEU A 741 -7.99 14.69 -55.82
N ILE A 742 -7.29 13.56 -55.91
CA ILE A 742 -6.81 13.02 -57.18
C ILE A 742 -8.00 12.66 -58.09
N ALA A 743 -9.03 12.00 -57.56
CA ALA A 743 -10.24 11.69 -58.31
C ALA A 743 -10.98 12.95 -58.79
N TYR A 744 -11.06 13.99 -57.95
CA TYR A 744 -11.68 15.26 -58.29
C TYR A 744 -10.91 16.00 -59.40
N THR A 745 -9.58 16.06 -59.31
CA THR A 745 -8.73 16.68 -60.34
C THR A 745 -8.79 15.91 -61.66
N MET A 746 -8.78 14.57 -61.62
CA MET A 746 -9.00 13.74 -62.82
C MET A 746 -10.40 13.93 -63.40
N GLY A 747 -11.43 14.04 -62.57
CA GLY A 747 -12.81 14.31 -63.01
C GLY A 747 -12.95 15.68 -63.67
N LEU A 748 -12.29 16.70 -63.13
CA LEU A 748 -12.26 18.05 -63.72
C LEU A 748 -11.52 18.05 -65.06
N HIS A 749 -10.39 17.34 -65.16
CA HIS A 749 -9.69 17.15 -66.43
C HIS A 749 -10.54 16.39 -67.45
N PHE A 750 -11.26 15.34 -67.03
CA PHE A 750 -12.17 14.61 -67.90
C PHE A 750 -13.31 15.51 -68.39
N LEU A 751 -13.87 16.36 -67.52
CA LEU A 751 -14.91 17.31 -67.88
C LEU A 751 -14.39 18.37 -68.88
N MET A 752 -13.20 18.91 -68.65
CA MET A 752 -12.54 19.84 -69.58
C MET A 752 -12.31 19.17 -70.94
N VAL A 753 -11.80 17.94 -70.98
CA VAL A 753 -11.60 17.19 -72.22
C VAL A 753 -12.94 16.92 -72.91
N MET A 754 -13.98 16.57 -72.17
CA MET A 754 -15.31 16.35 -72.73
C MET A 754 -15.91 17.64 -73.30
N MET A 755 -15.71 18.78 -72.63
CA MET A 755 -16.17 20.09 -73.09
C MET A 755 -15.43 20.51 -74.36
N LEU A 756 -14.11 20.33 -74.39
CA LEU A 756 -13.28 20.57 -75.58
C LEU A 756 -13.65 19.63 -76.73
N TYR A 757 -13.93 18.35 -76.44
CA TYR A 757 -14.41 17.39 -77.43
C TYR A 757 -15.78 17.77 -77.99
N LYS A 758 -16.70 18.25 -77.14
CA LYS A 758 -17.99 18.77 -77.59
C LYS A 758 -17.87 20.04 -78.40
N MET A 759 -16.95 20.94 -78.05
CA MET A 759 -16.62 22.11 -78.87
C MET A 759 -16.05 21.69 -80.22
N SER A 760 -15.08 20.77 -80.24
CA SER A 760 -14.48 20.19 -81.45
C SER A 760 -15.53 19.58 -82.38
N LEU A 761 -16.45 18.77 -81.86
CA LEU A 761 -17.55 18.18 -82.65
C LEU A 761 -18.51 19.25 -83.19
N TRP A 762 -18.72 20.33 -82.45
CA TRP A 762 -19.52 21.47 -82.93
C TRP A 762 -18.81 22.24 -84.04
N GLU A 763 -17.49 22.33 -83.96
CA GLU A 763 -16.63 23.00 -84.95
C GLU A 763 -16.48 22.15 -86.23
N GLU A 764 -16.46 20.82 -86.11
CA GLU A 764 -16.45 19.87 -87.23
C GLU A 764 -17.80 19.85 -87.98
N CYS A 765 -18.93 19.92 -87.27
CA CYS A 765 -20.25 20.17 -87.88
C CYS A 765 -20.35 21.55 -88.56
N ARG A 766 -19.55 22.54 -88.14
CA ARG A 766 -19.48 23.85 -88.81
C ARG A 766 -18.62 23.79 -90.07
N HIS A 767 -17.58 22.97 -90.07
CA HIS A 767 -16.68 22.80 -91.21
C HIS A 767 -17.30 21.95 -92.33
N ASP A 768 -18.16 20.98 -92.01
CA ASP A 768 -18.88 20.16 -93.00
C ASP A 768 -20.00 20.93 -93.75
N HIS A 769 -20.43 22.09 -93.23
CA HIS A 769 -21.42 22.96 -93.88
C HIS A 769 -20.82 24.11 -94.71
N GLU A 770 -19.49 24.21 -94.80
CA GLU A 770 -18.81 25.07 -95.77
C GLU A 770 -18.13 24.24 -96.88
N THR A 771 -18.95 23.59 -97.70
CA THR A 771 -18.55 23.30 -99.09
C THR A 771 -18.94 24.50 -99.97
N PRO A 772 -18.02 25.05 -100.77
CA PRO A 772 -18.22 26.33 -101.44
C PRO A 772 -18.89 26.18 -102.81
N ASN A 773 -19.64 27.23 -103.14
CA ASN A 773 -20.07 27.63 -104.48
C ASN A 773 -21.10 26.74 -105.19
N GLU A 774 -22.32 27.26 -105.29
CA GLU A 774 -22.90 27.47 -106.61
C GLU A 774 -23.77 28.73 -106.67
N ALA A 775 -23.20 29.69 -107.40
CA ALA A 775 -23.78 30.84 -108.08
C ALA A 775 -25.30 31.10 -107.96
N ILE A 776 -25.63 32.25 -107.38
CA ILE A 776 -26.77 33.07 -107.81
C ILE A 776 -26.46 33.60 -109.22
N PRO A 777 -27.44 33.59 -110.13
CA PRO A 777 -27.65 34.80 -110.91
C PRO A 777 -29.12 35.21 -111.05
N MET A 778 -29.34 36.46 -110.62
CA MET A 778 -30.15 37.49 -111.27
C MET A 778 -31.69 37.41 -111.21
N MET A 779 -32.25 38.39 -110.49
CA MET A 779 -33.34 39.34 -110.86
C MET A 779 -33.93 39.21 -112.29
N PRO A 780 -35.15 39.74 -112.61
CA PRO A 780 -35.87 40.83 -111.91
C PRO A 780 -37.42 40.76 -111.86
N MET A 781 -37.97 41.65 -111.02
CA MET A 781 -39.15 42.52 -111.18
C MET A 781 -40.58 42.00 -111.45
N ASP A 782 -41.47 42.67 -110.70
CA ASP A 782 -42.84 43.10 -110.95
C ASP A 782 -44.03 42.14 -110.74
N ASP A 783 -45.00 42.74 -110.02
CA ASP A 783 -46.37 42.36 -109.60
C ASP A 783 -46.58 41.39 -108.41
#